data_AF-A0A2N5C5C3-F1
#
_entry.id   AF-A0A2N5C5C3-F1
#
_cell.length_a   1.000
_cell.length_b   1.000
_cell.length_c   1.000
_cell.angle_alpha   90.00
_cell.angle_beta   90.00
_cell.angle_gamma   90.00
#
_symmetry.space_group_name_H-M   'P 1'
#
loop_
_entity.id
_entity.type
_entity.pdbx_description
1 polymer ?
#
loop_
_entity_poly.entity_id
_entity_poly.type
_entity_poly.pdbx_seq_one_letter_code
_entity_poly.pdbx_strand_id
1 'polypeptide(L)'
;MEQSNGHVVWGRWALDYAVLGKEGLSLLNGFFAGRRIFWKLSLPVIRVKYTQDEDFWHNPILKNGCGPYNDQITWDPVDFGEDLNPISGPHHLVKIRNCGDSYVCVRSTTFDNKTWLELGVYARIGAYHIYQSWYLNDDGVILPRVFSKGLSCNLNHWHHPYWRFDFDLDGQSNQRVNVFDGNQFRGFVTLEGKFSNSSFGDCRCNVQNLSTGLKAWIIPPALDGDHGVVGPTAFSNLDFNVRKYRAEEDRDWPHATNQDISFSKHENPDGGDIVFWQICHLFHQASEGADHWHEVGPTIVIEMPDLLPIREGQCRSIFITGRIDIKDFKLVGHDFWGHYDFSAHLQVSPNAPHAEAYIQRGPTGDCTADLIIRVDWVPDNSIAVSFTASLYDGVERVASFSNQFNVLRDSSLGWQGLHLVDHHRGDPDTADFSFTVANGPCAAGDWSGIGDTWRPIGGFFPSGCAVSSVARLPNHLDLFITGNDGRVFTSWWHEGFDWSGVNDNWAPIGGFFPPGNPVSAVARMPNHLDLFIVGNDGRVYTSWWHEGNPWSGVNDNWRSIGGIFPPRARVSAVARMPNHLDLFIVGNDGRVYTSWWHEGSDWTGVHDNWMSIGGFFPAGSTVTAVARMPNHLDLFVVGNDGRVYTSWWHEGSAWSGINDNWRPIGGFFPVRAQVTAVARTPDHLDLFVTGNDGRIYTSWWHRGGDWSGINDNWRPIGGFFPPGAPLSVLARMPNHLDVFVTGNDGRVYTSWWHEGTDWSGVADNWRSIGGIFPAGASLSTVCRTSHNLDVFVCGNDGRVYTSWWSEP
;
A
#
# COMPACT_ATOMS: atom_id res chain seq x y z
N MET A 1 -0.83 -30.39 10.36
CA MET A 1 -1.52 -30.12 11.65
C MET A 1 -1.80 -28.63 11.70
N GLU A 2 -2.96 -28.19 12.19
CA GLU A 2 -3.25 -26.75 12.31
C GLU A 2 -2.26 -26.06 13.25
N GLN A 3 -1.99 -24.77 13.01
CA GLN A 3 -0.99 -24.01 13.76
C GLN A 3 -1.57 -23.44 15.05
N SER A 4 -0.78 -23.49 16.12
CA SER A 4 -1.10 -22.85 17.40
C SER A 4 -0.81 -21.36 17.42
N ASN A 5 -0.18 -20.81 16.38
CA ASN A 5 0.27 -19.43 16.28
C ASN A 5 0.18 -18.91 14.84
N GLY A 6 0.29 -17.60 14.67
CA GLY A 6 0.29 -16.94 13.37
C GLY A 6 0.48 -15.43 13.47
N HIS A 7 0.39 -14.75 12.32
CA HIS A 7 0.52 -13.32 12.19
C HIS A 7 -0.70 -12.74 11.44
N VAL A 8 -1.17 -11.57 11.85
CA VAL A 8 -2.36 -10.92 11.28
C VAL A 8 -2.08 -9.44 11.02
N VAL A 9 -2.35 -9.03 9.78
CA VAL A 9 -2.51 -7.64 9.38
C VAL A 9 -3.98 -7.41 9.04
N TRP A 10 -4.67 -6.56 9.79
CA TRP A 10 -6.09 -6.30 9.62
C TRP A 10 -6.42 -4.84 9.92
N GLY A 11 -6.94 -4.12 8.91
CA GLY A 11 -7.24 -2.69 9.05
C GLY A 11 -6.01 -1.92 9.51
N ARG A 12 -6.10 -1.26 10.67
CA ARG A 12 -4.98 -0.54 11.30
C ARG A 12 -4.17 -1.39 12.28
N TRP A 13 -4.50 -2.66 12.45
CA TRP A 13 -3.85 -3.59 13.37
C TRP A 13 -2.83 -4.49 12.68
N ALA A 14 -1.76 -4.75 13.40
CA ALA A 14 -0.70 -5.69 13.07
C ALA A 14 -0.30 -6.41 14.35
N LEU A 15 -0.39 -7.74 14.40
CA LEU A 15 -0.08 -8.51 15.62
C LEU A 15 0.23 -9.98 15.32
N ASP A 16 0.98 -10.59 16.24
CA ASP A 16 1.17 -12.03 16.30
C ASP A 16 0.15 -12.64 17.29
N TYR A 17 -0.22 -13.91 17.10
CA TYR A 17 -1.07 -14.64 18.06
C TYR A 17 -0.48 -16.02 18.32
N ALA A 18 -0.72 -16.56 19.53
CA ALA A 18 -0.32 -17.92 19.88
C ALA A 18 -1.13 -18.49 21.05
N VAL A 19 -1.41 -19.79 21.04
CA VAL A 19 -1.86 -20.54 22.23
C VAL A 19 -0.61 -21.06 22.96
N LEU A 20 -0.19 -20.35 24.01
CA LEU A 20 1.07 -20.60 24.71
C LEU A 20 0.84 -21.32 26.03
N GLY A 21 1.54 -22.44 26.25
CA GLY A 21 1.50 -23.17 27.52
C GLY A 21 0.06 -23.42 27.99
N LYS A 22 -0.26 -22.89 29.18
CA LYS A 22 -1.61 -22.88 29.78
C LYS A 22 -2.22 -21.47 29.88
N GLU A 23 -1.77 -20.54 29.06
CA GLU A 23 -2.20 -19.13 29.09
C GLU A 23 -3.33 -18.79 28.11
N GLY A 24 -3.93 -19.81 27.49
CA GLY A 24 -4.94 -19.64 26.46
C GLY A 24 -4.42 -18.94 25.21
N LEU A 25 -5.35 -18.39 24.41
CA LEU A 25 -5.01 -17.60 23.23
C LEU A 25 -4.40 -16.26 23.64
N SER A 26 -3.12 -16.07 23.36
CA SER A 26 -2.37 -14.85 23.62
C SER A 26 -2.21 -14.03 22.35
N LEU A 27 -2.31 -12.70 22.47
CA LEU A 27 -1.89 -11.76 21.43
C LEU A 27 -0.49 -11.24 21.78
N LEU A 28 0.37 -11.10 20.78
CA LEU A 28 1.78 -10.75 20.93
C LEU A 28 2.15 -9.65 19.94
N ASN A 29 3.13 -8.81 20.28
CA ASN A 29 3.70 -7.80 19.38
C ASN A 29 2.63 -6.94 18.66
N GLY A 30 1.68 -6.38 19.42
CA GLY A 30 0.54 -5.66 18.87
C GLY A 30 0.85 -4.22 18.52
N PHE A 31 0.50 -3.83 17.30
CA PHE A 31 0.58 -2.47 16.79
C PHE A 31 -0.79 -1.99 16.31
N PHE A 32 -1.09 -0.73 16.57
CA PHE A 32 -2.26 -0.03 16.05
C PHE A 32 -1.81 1.28 15.41
N ALA A 33 -2.16 1.48 14.15
CA ALA A 33 -1.79 2.67 13.39
C ALA A 33 -0.28 2.99 13.42
N GLY A 34 0.55 1.95 13.35
CA GLY A 34 2.01 2.09 13.35
C GLY A 34 2.63 2.42 14.72
N ARG A 35 1.90 2.24 15.82
CA ARG A 35 2.41 2.42 17.19
C ARG A 35 2.26 1.14 18.00
N ARG A 36 3.25 0.84 18.83
CA ARG A 36 3.23 -0.35 19.70
C ARG A 36 2.22 -0.16 20.83
N ILE A 37 1.29 -1.11 20.95
CA ILE A 37 0.18 -1.09 21.90
C ILE A 37 0.31 -2.19 22.96
N PHE A 38 0.89 -3.34 22.62
CA PHE A 38 1.14 -4.43 23.57
C PHE A 38 2.32 -5.30 23.17
N TRP A 39 3.05 -5.78 24.17
CA TRP A 39 3.98 -6.90 24.01
C TRP A 39 3.25 -8.22 24.08
N LYS A 40 2.40 -8.40 25.11
CA LYS A 40 1.63 -9.63 25.32
C LYS A 40 0.32 -9.35 26.05
N LEU A 41 -0.78 -9.89 25.52
CA LEU A 41 -2.08 -9.95 26.20
C LEU A 41 -2.49 -11.43 26.33
N SER A 42 -2.81 -11.89 27.53
CA SER A 42 -3.16 -13.31 27.78
C SER A 42 -4.28 -13.49 28.81
N LEU A 43 -4.81 -14.72 28.92
CA LEU A 43 -5.77 -15.16 29.94
C LEU A 43 -5.19 -16.37 30.71
N PRO A 44 -4.28 -16.16 31.68
CA PRO A 44 -3.58 -17.26 32.33
C PRO A 44 -4.47 -18.24 33.11
N VAL A 45 -5.61 -17.79 33.64
CA VAL A 45 -6.51 -18.63 34.44
C VAL A 45 -7.93 -18.05 34.51
N ILE A 46 -8.91 -18.96 34.63
CA ILE A 46 -10.26 -18.67 35.12
C ILE A 46 -10.41 -19.42 36.45
N ARG A 47 -10.46 -18.68 37.56
CA ARG A 47 -10.64 -19.30 38.88
C ARG A 47 -12.12 -19.52 39.15
N VAL A 48 -12.50 -20.74 39.53
CA VAL A 48 -13.91 -21.11 39.73
C VAL A 48 -14.16 -21.58 41.15
N LYS A 49 -15.20 -21.03 41.79
CA LYS A 49 -15.66 -21.48 43.11
C LYS A 49 -17.15 -21.75 43.11
N TYR A 50 -17.52 -22.96 43.51
CA TYR A 50 -18.90 -23.38 43.71
C TYR A 50 -19.40 -23.06 45.12
N THR A 51 -20.71 -22.84 45.26
CA THR A 51 -21.40 -22.88 46.55
C THR A 51 -21.22 -24.27 47.17
N GLN A 52 -21.01 -24.34 48.49
CA GLN A 52 -21.04 -25.62 49.19
C GLN A 52 -22.47 -26.15 49.23
N ASP A 53 -22.62 -27.45 49.00
CA ASP A 53 -23.84 -28.19 49.27
C ASP A 53 -23.65 -28.90 50.61
N GLU A 54 -24.62 -28.75 51.53
CA GLU A 54 -24.47 -29.10 52.94
C GLU A 54 -24.38 -30.64 53.16
N ASP A 55 -24.68 -31.47 52.14
CA ASP A 55 -24.78 -32.94 52.26
C ASP A 55 -23.81 -33.76 51.36
N PHE A 56 -22.62 -33.25 51.03
CA PHE A 56 -21.66 -33.95 50.13
C PHE A 56 -20.89 -35.14 50.74
N TRP A 57 -21.16 -35.53 51.99
CA TRP A 57 -20.39 -36.55 52.74
C TRP A 57 -20.44 -37.99 52.17
N HIS A 58 -21.16 -38.25 51.07
CA HIS A 58 -21.33 -39.61 50.51
C HIS A 58 -20.98 -39.77 49.01
N ASN A 59 -20.32 -38.80 48.35
CA ASN A 59 -19.85 -39.01 46.97
C ASN A 59 -18.46 -39.70 46.95
N PRO A 60 -18.34 -40.96 46.47
CA PRO A 60 -17.08 -41.72 46.48
C PRO A 60 -15.99 -41.15 45.54
N ILE A 61 -16.34 -40.22 44.64
CA ILE A 61 -15.43 -39.60 43.67
C ILE A 61 -14.99 -38.20 44.11
N LEU A 62 -15.85 -37.43 44.80
CA LEU A 62 -15.64 -36.01 45.14
C LEU A 62 -15.67 -35.74 46.65
N LYS A 63 -14.72 -36.35 47.39
CA LYS A 63 -14.68 -36.31 48.87
C LYS A 63 -14.67 -34.92 49.53
N ASN A 64 -14.40 -33.84 48.78
CA ASN A 64 -14.27 -32.45 49.29
C ASN A 64 -15.23 -31.44 48.61
N GLY A 65 -16.26 -31.89 47.88
CA GLY A 65 -17.18 -31.02 47.13
C GLY A 65 -16.70 -30.65 45.72
N CYS A 66 -17.42 -29.74 45.07
CA CYS A 66 -17.33 -29.44 43.64
C CYS A 66 -16.33 -28.33 43.24
N GLY A 67 -15.11 -28.36 43.78
CA GLY A 67 -14.07 -27.34 43.52
C GLY A 67 -13.57 -26.67 44.80
N PRO A 68 -12.67 -25.66 44.73
CA PRO A 68 -12.43 -24.76 43.59
C PRO A 68 -11.53 -25.32 42.48
N TYR A 69 -11.55 -24.67 41.31
CA TYR A 69 -10.77 -25.03 40.12
C TYR A 69 -9.97 -23.84 39.54
N ASN A 70 -8.90 -24.18 38.82
CA ASN A 70 -8.16 -23.27 37.94
C ASN A 70 -8.37 -23.77 36.51
N ASP A 71 -9.31 -23.17 35.80
CA ASP A 71 -9.58 -23.54 34.42
C ASP A 71 -8.59 -22.79 33.53
N GLN A 72 -7.83 -23.57 32.76
CA GLN A 72 -6.76 -23.08 31.90
C GLN A 72 -6.87 -23.73 30.53
N ILE A 73 -6.67 -22.93 29.49
CA ILE A 73 -6.75 -23.37 28.09
C ILE A 73 -5.33 -23.63 27.60
N THR A 74 -5.13 -24.82 27.02
CA THR A 74 -3.85 -25.30 26.47
C THR A 74 -4.02 -25.69 25.01
N TRP A 75 -2.92 -25.68 24.25
CA TRP A 75 -2.92 -26.31 22.93
C TRP A 75 -2.93 -27.83 23.04
N ASP A 76 -4.14 -28.41 23.14
CA ASP A 76 -4.37 -29.85 23.09
C ASP A 76 -5.44 -30.17 22.03
N PRO A 77 -5.04 -30.53 20.80
CA PRO A 77 -5.97 -30.78 19.69
C PRO A 77 -6.56 -32.20 19.70
N VAL A 78 -6.33 -33.01 20.74
CA VAL A 78 -6.89 -34.38 20.79
C VAL A 78 -8.42 -34.32 20.86
N ASP A 79 -9.08 -34.95 19.89
CA ASP A 79 -10.54 -35.06 19.86
C ASP A 79 -11.01 -36.21 20.77
N PHE A 80 -11.69 -35.88 21.85
CA PHE A 80 -12.25 -36.83 22.79
C PHE A 80 -13.77 -37.07 22.57
N GLY A 81 -14.37 -36.48 21.53
CA GLY A 81 -15.80 -36.60 21.23
C GLY A 81 -16.71 -35.83 22.21
N GLU A 82 -18.02 -36.06 22.11
CA GLU A 82 -19.04 -35.33 22.90
C GLU A 82 -19.26 -35.92 24.31
N ASP A 83 -18.93 -37.19 24.55
CA ASP A 83 -19.14 -37.93 25.81
C ASP A 83 -17.97 -37.77 26.79
N LEU A 84 -17.79 -36.55 27.31
CA LEU A 84 -16.77 -36.27 28.33
C LEU A 84 -17.34 -36.49 29.73
N ASN A 85 -16.54 -37.09 30.61
CA ASN A 85 -16.88 -37.17 32.03
C ASN A 85 -17.01 -35.72 32.58
N PRO A 86 -18.19 -35.30 33.09
CA PRO A 86 -18.42 -33.93 33.53
C PRO A 86 -17.58 -33.52 34.75
N ILE A 87 -17.01 -34.50 35.46
CA ILE A 87 -16.28 -34.30 36.73
C ILE A 87 -14.76 -34.45 36.56
N SER A 88 -14.29 -35.25 35.60
CA SER A 88 -12.85 -35.54 35.40
C SER A 88 -12.46 -35.62 33.92
N GLY A 89 -13.21 -34.98 33.04
CA GLY A 89 -12.99 -35.00 31.59
C GLY A 89 -11.67 -34.34 31.18
N PRO A 90 -11.10 -34.74 30.04
CA PRO A 90 -9.87 -34.16 29.51
C PRO A 90 -10.07 -32.69 29.08
N HIS A 91 -9.04 -31.87 29.30
CA HIS A 91 -8.97 -30.50 28.80
C HIS A 91 -8.52 -30.56 27.34
N HIS A 92 -9.32 -30.06 26.40
CA HIS A 92 -8.92 -30.04 24.99
C HIS A 92 -9.53 -28.87 24.23
N LEU A 93 -8.88 -28.53 23.12
CA LEU A 93 -9.41 -27.61 22.13
C LEU A 93 -10.38 -28.34 21.21
N VAL A 94 -11.42 -27.63 20.81
CA VAL A 94 -12.43 -28.11 19.87
C VAL A 94 -12.46 -27.18 18.67
N LYS A 95 -12.55 -27.78 17.48
CA LYS A 95 -12.66 -27.04 16.22
C LYS A 95 -13.92 -26.18 16.18
N ILE A 96 -13.76 -24.95 15.72
CA ILE A 96 -14.81 -23.95 15.65
C ILE A 96 -15.52 -24.07 14.30
N ARG A 97 -16.67 -24.76 14.26
CA ARG A 97 -17.38 -25.09 13.01
C ARG A 97 -17.75 -23.88 12.15
N ASN A 98 -18.14 -22.78 12.78
CA ASN A 98 -18.47 -21.52 12.08
C ASN A 98 -17.23 -20.68 11.72
N CYS A 99 -16.03 -21.23 11.87
CA CYS A 99 -14.76 -20.60 11.51
C CYS A 99 -13.85 -21.59 10.75
N GLY A 100 -14.42 -22.24 9.72
CA GLY A 100 -13.68 -23.13 8.83
C GLY A 100 -13.13 -24.39 9.50
N ASP A 101 -13.80 -24.88 10.55
CA ASP A 101 -13.36 -26.05 11.35
C ASP A 101 -11.93 -25.93 11.89
N SER A 102 -11.52 -24.72 12.28
CA SER A 102 -10.19 -24.43 12.83
C SER A 102 -10.18 -24.37 14.36
N TYR A 103 -9.07 -24.77 15.00
CA TYR A 103 -8.87 -24.65 16.46
C TYR A 103 -8.67 -23.19 16.91
N VAL A 104 -8.01 -22.37 16.08
CA VAL A 104 -7.93 -20.92 16.24
C VAL A 104 -8.77 -20.27 15.16
N CYS A 105 -9.80 -19.54 15.56
CA CYS A 105 -10.58 -18.72 14.64
C CYS A 105 -9.87 -17.39 14.43
N VAL A 106 -9.68 -16.98 13.18
CA VAL A 106 -9.24 -15.64 12.78
C VAL A 106 -10.16 -15.18 11.65
N ARG A 107 -11.02 -14.19 11.91
CA ARG A 107 -11.97 -13.70 10.89
C ARG A 107 -12.39 -12.26 11.12
N SER A 108 -12.92 -11.64 10.07
CA SER A 108 -13.68 -10.40 10.21
C SER A 108 -15.15 -10.71 10.50
N THR A 109 -15.73 -10.02 11.48
CA THR A 109 -17.16 -10.08 11.80
C THR A 109 -17.71 -8.68 12.02
N THR A 110 -19.02 -8.50 11.90
CA THR A 110 -19.67 -7.19 12.09
C THR A 110 -20.76 -7.32 13.16
N PHE A 111 -20.62 -6.54 14.23
CA PHE A 111 -21.65 -6.35 15.25
C PHE A 111 -21.56 -4.92 15.81
N ASP A 112 -22.68 -4.40 16.31
CA ASP A 112 -22.82 -3.02 16.78
C ASP A 112 -22.40 -1.94 15.76
N ASN A 113 -22.73 -2.15 14.48
CA ASN A 113 -22.34 -1.28 13.36
C ASN A 113 -20.83 -1.05 13.23
N LYS A 114 -20.02 -1.95 13.77
CA LYS A 114 -18.56 -1.93 13.61
C LYS A 114 -18.07 -3.26 13.07
N THR A 115 -17.04 -3.19 12.24
CA THR A 115 -16.30 -4.38 11.81
C THR A 115 -15.21 -4.67 12.84
N TRP A 116 -15.06 -5.93 13.18
CA TRP A 116 -14.14 -6.44 14.19
C TRP A 116 -13.30 -7.57 13.60
N LEU A 117 -12.02 -7.59 13.91
CA LEU A 117 -11.19 -8.78 13.88
C LEU A 117 -11.52 -9.63 15.10
N GLU A 118 -11.97 -10.86 14.88
CA GLU A 118 -12.15 -11.86 15.92
C GLU A 118 -10.98 -12.84 15.86
N LEU A 119 -10.26 -12.97 16.98
CA LEU A 119 -9.40 -14.12 17.26
C LEU A 119 -10.01 -14.93 18.39
N GLY A 120 -10.23 -16.24 18.22
CA GLY A 120 -10.88 -17.05 19.24
C GLY A 120 -10.43 -18.49 19.31
N VAL A 121 -10.50 -19.08 20.50
CA VAL A 121 -10.29 -20.51 20.75
C VAL A 121 -11.45 -21.07 21.54
N TYR A 122 -11.82 -22.30 21.22
CA TYR A 122 -12.92 -23.00 21.88
C TYR A 122 -12.36 -24.24 22.59
N ALA A 123 -12.63 -24.35 23.89
CA ALA A 123 -12.12 -25.39 24.75
C ALA A 123 -13.24 -26.10 25.51
N ARG A 124 -13.04 -27.39 25.77
CA ARG A 124 -13.86 -28.20 26.67
C ARG A 124 -13.05 -28.52 27.92
N ILE A 125 -13.57 -28.15 29.08
CA ILE A 125 -12.96 -28.40 30.39
C ILE A 125 -14.00 -29.08 31.28
N GLY A 126 -13.93 -30.42 31.39
CA GLY A 126 -15.02 -31.21 31.99
C GLY A 126 -16.33 -31.03 31.23
N ALA A 127 -17.41 -30.63 31.91
CA ALA A 127 -18.70 -30.33 31.29
C ALA A 127 -18.77 -28.93 30.66
N TYR A 128 -17.77 -28.07 30.91
CA TYR A 128 -17.80 -26.69 30.48
C TYR A 128 -17.39 -26.52 29.02
N HIS A 129 -18.07 -25.58 28.38
CA HIS A 129 -17.73 -25.02 27.09
C HIS A 129 -17.17 -23.63 27.33
N ILE A 130 -15.93 -23.39 26.92
CA ILE A 130 -15.28 -22.09 27.07
C ILE A 130 -14.87 -21.58 25.71
N TYR A 131 -15.39 -20.44 25.31
CA TYR A 131 -14.90 -19.70 24.14
C TYR A 131 -14.15 -18.47 24.63
N GLN A 132 -12.82 -18.47 24.46
CA GLN A 132 -12.00 -17.30 24.73
C GLN A 132 -11.80 -16.55 23.42
N SER A 133 -12.03 -15.25 23.40
CA SER A 133 -11.83 -14.43 22.22
C SER A 133 -11.26 -13.04 22.50
N TRP A 134 -10.66 -12.48 21.46
CA TRP A 134 -10.23 -11.10 21.35
C TRP A 134 -10.93 -10.48 20.16
N TYR A 135 -11.69 -9.40 20.38
CA TYR A 135 -12.23 -8.58 19.29
C TYR A 135 -11.46 -7.28 19.21
N LEU A 136 -10.97 -6.92 18.02
CA LEU A 136 -10.27 -5.65 17.75
C LEU A 136 -10.99 -4.90 16.63
N ASN A 137 -11.10 -3.58 16.72
CA ASN A 137 -11.69 -2.76 15.64
C ASN A 137 -10.80 -1.57 15.24
N ASP A 138 -11.12 -0.94 14.11
CA ASP A 138 -10.37 0.20 13.57
C ASP A 138 -10.46 1.50 14.38
N ASP A 139 -11.31 1.54 15.40
CA ASP A 139 -11.40 2.64 16.38
C ASP A 139 -10.38 2.50 17.52
N GLY A 140 -9.58 1.42 17.54
CA GLY A 140 -8.61 1.18 18.60
C GLY A 140 -9.22 0.58 19.86
N VAL A 141 -10.33 -0.17 19.72
CA VAL A 141 -10.94 -0.89 20.84
C VAL A 141 -10.54 -2.35 20.81
N ILE A 142 -10.15 -2.89 21.96
CA ILE A 142 -9.93 -4.33 22.18
C ILE A 142 -10.97 -4.82 23.21
N LEU A 143 -11.69 -5.88 22.88
CA LEU A 143 -12.62 -6.58 23.75
C LEU A 143 -12.12 -8.00 24.02
N PRO A 144 -11.37 -8.21 25.11
CA PRO A 144 -11.10 -9.54 25.63
C PRO A 144 -12.40 -10.11 26.18
N ARG A 145 -12.82 -11.29 25.73
CA ARG A 145 -14.05 -11.94 26.20
C ARG A 145 -13.78 -13.39 26.51
N VAL A 146 -14.43 -13.86 27.56
CA VAL A 146 -14.63 -15.29 27.79
C VAL A 146 -16.12 -15.56 27.88
N PHE A 147 -16.57 -16.50 27.06
CA PHE A 147 -17.91 -17.03 27.08
C PHE A 147 -17.85 -18.40 27.72
N SER A 148 -18.76 -18.67 28.65
CA SER A 148 -18.84 -19.94 29.36
C SER A 148 -20.27 -20.46 29.42
N LYS A 149 -20.44 -21.75 29.15
CA LYS A 149 -21.66 -22.51 29.47
C LYS A 149 -21.32 -23.91 30.00
N GLY A 150 -22.32 -24.62 30.51
CA GLY A 150 -22.19 -25.97 31.05
C GLY A 150 -22.27 -26.00 32.58
N LEU A 151 -22.59 -27.17 33.13
CA LEU A 151 -22.73 -27.41 34.57
C LEU A 151 -22.03 -28.71 34.96
N SER A 152 -20.87 -28.63 35.62
CA SER A 152 -20.16 -29.83 36.09
C SER A 152 -20.76 -30.40 37.38
N CYS A 153 -21.38 -29.54 38.22
CA CYS A 153 -21.86 -29.92 39.55
C CYS A 153 -23.29 -29.46 39.90
N ASN A 154 -24.06 -28.94 38.94
CA ASN A 154 -25.43 -28.44 39.15
C ASN A 154 -25.61 -27.57 40.42
N LEU A 155 -24.62 -26.72 40.69
CA LEU A 155 -24.56 -25.81 41.83
C LEU A 155 -24.20 -24.41 41.34
N ASN A 156 -24.69 -23.40 42.05
CA ASN A 156 -24.32 -22.02 41.79
C ASN A 156 -22.81 -21.85 41.95
N HIS A 157 -22.20 -21.04 41.09
CA HIS A 157 -20.75 -20.85 41.11
C HIS A 157 -20.34 -19.52 40.51
N TRP A 158 -19.12 -19.11 40.82
CA TRP A 158 -18.50 -17.90 40.32
C TRP A 158 -17.27 -18.25 39.49
N HIS A 159 -17.18 -17.64 38.31
CA HIS A 159 -16.01 -17.60 37.44
C HIS A 159 -15.30 -16.28 37.63
N HIS A 160 -13.98 -16.35 37.76
CA HIS A 160 -13.11 -15.18 37.89
C HIS A 160 -12.00 -15.27 36.85
N PRO A 161 -12.18 -14.71 35.63
CA PRO A 161 -11.14 -14.64 34.61
C PRO A 161 -10.08 -13.60 34.98
N TYR A 162 -8.81 -14.00 34.93
CA TYR A 162 -7.64 -13.14 35.23
C TYR A 162 -6.94 -12.80 33.93
N TRP A 163 -7.19 -11.61 33.40
CA TRP A 163 -6.54 -11.11 32.20
C TRP A 163 -5.20 -10.46 32.57
N ARG A 164 -4.12 -10.82 31.86
CA ARG A 164 -2.78 -10.24 32.01
C ARG A 164 -2.49 -9.36 30.80
N PHE A 165 -2.23 -8.07 31.05
CA PHE A 165 -1.92 -7.10 30.01
C PHE A 165 -0.52 -6.53 30.20
N ASP A 166 0.29 -6.68 29.16
CA ASP A 166 1.66 -6.21 29.05
C ASP A 166 1.73 -5.24 27.87
N PHE A 167 1.43 -3.97 28.13
CA PHE A 167 1.09 -3.02 27.06
C PHE A 167 2.31 -2.44 26.34
N ASP A 168 3.50 -2.27 26.95
CA ASP A 168 4.64 -1.74 26.19
C ASP A 168 4.33 -0.54 25.26
N LEU A 169 3.47 0.39 25.71
CA LEU A 169 2.96 1.50 24.89
C LEU A 169 4.14 2.31 24.37
N ASP A 170 4.40 2.31 23.07
CA ASP A 170 5.64 2.83 22.44
C ASP A 170 6.96 2.40 23.13
N GLY A 171 6.98 1.21 23.71
CA GLY A 171 8.12 0.60 24.38
C GLY A 171 7.87 0.22 25.84
N GLN A 172 8.81 -0.57 26.37
CA GLN A 172 8.77 -1.21 27.69
C GLN A 172 9.03 -0.28 28.90
N SER A 173 9.09 1.03 28.73
CA SER A 173 9.49 1.93 29.84
C SER A 173 8.70 3.23 29.84
N ASN A 174 8.87 4.03 30.89
CA ASN A 174 8.15 5.28 31.10
C ASN A 174 6.63 5.10 31.17
N GLN A 175 6.15 3.97 31.68
CA GLN A 175 4.72 3.73 31.84
C GLN A 175 4.22 4.12 33.22
N ARG A 176 2.95 4.50 33.29
CA ARG A 176 2.25 4.81 34.53
C ARG A 176 0.84 4.28 34.50
N VAL A 177 0.37 3.72 35.62
CA VAL A 177 -1.05 3.43 35.81
C VAL A 177 -1.73 4.59 36.53
N ASN A 178 -2.66 5.24 35.85
CA ASN A 178 -3.52 6.28 36.40
C ASN A 178 -4.87 5.67 36.80
N VAL A 179 -5.39 6.05 37.97
CA VAL A 179 -6.64 5.53 38.53
C VAL A 179 -7.69 6.65 38.58
N PHE A 180 -8.90 6.33 38.14
CA PHE A 180 -10.04 7.25 38.08
C PHE A 180 -11.26 6.66 38.74
N ASP A 181 -12.10 7.53 39.28
CA ASP A 181 -13.45 7.22 39.75
C ASP A 181 -14.44 8.00 38.86
N GLY A 182 -15.09 7.29 37.95
CA GLY A 182 -15.74 7.87 36.78
C GLY A 182 -14.76 8.74 35.98
N ASN A 183 -15.07 10.03 35.85
CA ASN A 183 -14.19 11.01 35.19
C ASN A 183 -13.16 11.66 36.15
N GLN A 184 -13.22 11.39 37.45
CA GLN A 184 -12.38 12.06 38.44
C GLN A 184 -11.04 11.34 38.62
N PHE A 185 -9.91 12.01 38.34
CA PHE A 185 -8.58 11.49 38.62
C PHE A 185 -8.35 11.34 40.13
N ARG A 186 -7.97 10.13 40.57
CA ARG A 186 -7.70 9.80 41.97
C ARG A 186 -6.22 9.79 42.31
N GLY A 187 -5.37 9.45 41.34
CA GLY A 187 -3.93 9.36 41.52
C GLY A 187 -3.31 8.32 40.59
N PHE A 188 -2.07 7.96 40.85
CA PHE A 188 -1.33 6.96 40.08
C PHE A 188 -0.66 5.95 41.00
N VAL A 189 -0.39 4.76 40.48
CA VAL A 189 0.13 3.62 41.25
C VAL A 189 1.65 3.72 41.38
N THR A 190 2.15 3.95 42.60
CA THR A 190 3.59 4.02 42.92
C THR A 190 4.11 2.83 43.73
N LEU A 191 3.25 1.85 43.99
CA LEU A 191 3.59 0.64 44.72
C LEU A 191 2.79 -0.51 44.13
N GLU A 192 3.45 -1.64 43.87
CA GLU A 192 2.74 -2.86 43.48
C GLU A 192 1.62 -3.18 44.47
N GLY A 193 0.46 -3.54 43.95
CA GLY A 193 -0.72 -3.54 44.79
C GLY A 193 -1.90 -4.28 44.21
N LYS A 194 -2.67 -4.82 45.16
CA LYS A 194 -4.01 -5.36 45.00
C LYS A 194 -4.99 -4.21 45.20
N PHE A 195 -5.92 -4.02 44.27
CA PHE A 195 -6.94 -2.99 44.39
C PHE A 195 -8.32 -3.64 44.35
N SER A 196 -9.12 -3.35 45.37
CA SER A 196 -10.52 -3.73 45.46
C SER A 196 -11.36 -2.45 45.49
N ASN A 197 -12.38 -2.41 44.64
CA ASN A 197 -13.25 -1.26 44.50
C ASN A 197 -14.35 -1.30 45.58
N SER A 198 -14.52 -0.22 46.35
CA SER A 198 -15.65 -0.07 47.28
C SER A 198 -16.91 0.50 46.60
N SER A 199 -16.82 0.91 45.34
CA SER A 199 -17.86 1.56 44.53
C SER A 199 -17.87 0.93 43.12
N PHE A 200 -18.40 -0.29 43.03
CA PHE A 200 -18.39 -1.10 41.81
C PHE A 200 -18.99 -0.40 40.60
N GLY A 201 -18.28 -0.41 39.46
CA GLY A 201 -18.76 0.08 38.17
C GLY A 201 -18.10 1.37 37.65
N ASP A 202 -17.55 2.23 38.51
CA ASP A 202 -17.01 3.54 38.10
C ASP A 202 -15.47 3.64 38.09
N CYS A 203 -14.76 2.70 38.72
CA CYS A 203 -13.29 2.74 38.74
C CYS A 203 -12.71 2.25 37.41
N ARG A 204 -12.01 3.14 36.71
CA ARG A 204 -11.31 2.82 35.45
C ARG A 204 -9.88 3.28 35.53
N CYS A 205 -8.99 2.54 34.87
CA CYS A 205 -7.57 2.84 34.84
C CYS A 205 -7.13 3.15 33.43
N ASN A 206 -6.01 3.86 33.29
CA ASN A 206 -5.24 3.76 32.06
C ASN A 206 -3.77 3.47 32.36
N VAL A 207 -3.17 2.69 31.48
CA VAL A 207 -1.71 2.69 31.33
C VAL A 207 -1.36 3.81 30.36
N GLN A 208 -0.42 4.67 30.74
CA GLN A 208 0.04 5.80 29.94
C GLN A 208 1.54 5.71 29.72
N ASN A 209 2.02 5.91 28.49
CA ASN A 209 3.42 6.24 28.25
C ASN A 209 3.64 7.75 28.52
N LEU A 210 4.54 8.06 29.45
CA LEU A 210 4.83 9.43 29.90
C LEU A 210 5.59 10.27 28.88
N SER A 211 6.35 9.63 27.98
CA SER A 211 7.13 10.31 26.94
C SER A 211 6.26 10.69 25.74
N THR A 212 5.31 9.82 25.37
CA THR A 212 4.54 9.98 24.14
C THR A 212 3.09 10.42 24.38
N GLY A 213 2.57 10.23 25.59
CA GLY A 213 1.17 10.51 25.93
C GLY A 213 0.16 9.45 25.49
N LEU A 214 0.60 8.36 24.82
CA LEU A 214 -0.25 7.24 24.42
C LEU A 214 -0.86 6.57 25.65
N LYS A 215 -2.16 6.24 25.60
CA LYS A 215 -2.86 5.57 26.71
C LYS A 215 -3.66 4.36 26.23
N ALA A 216 -3.68 3.33 27.07
CA ALA A 216 -4.64 2.24 27.00
C ALA A 216 -5.57 2.35 28.22
N TRP A 217 -6.82 2.74 28.00
CA TRP A 217 -7.85 2.74 29.03
C TRP A 217 -8.37 1.33 29.24
N ILE A 218 -8.39 0.87 30.50
CA ILE A 218 -9.00 -0.40 30.90
C ILE A 218 -10.28 -0.07 31.66
N ILE A 219 -11.41 -0.47 31.07
CA ILE A 219 -12.75 -0.25 31.58
C ILE A 219 -13.30 -1.61 32.02
N PRO A 220 -13.53 -1.85 33.32
CA PRO A 220 -14.15 -3.09 33.77
C PRO A 220 -15.58 -3.20 33.23
N PRO A 221 -16.14 -4.43 33.11
CA PRO A 221 -17.52 -4.59 32.71
C PRO A 221 -18.46 -3.93 33.73
N ALA A 222 -19.56 -3.36 33.25
CA ALA A 222 -20.60 -2.83 34.12
C ALA A 222 -21.27 -3.97 34.90
N LEU A 223 -21.70 -3.70 36.13
CA LEU A 223 -22.49 -4.66 36.89
C LEU A 223 -23.81 -4.94 36.17
N ASP A 224 -24.09 -6.21 35.97
CA ASP A 224 -25.29 -6.68 35.30
C ASP A 224 -25.68 -8.03 35.90
N GLY A 225 -26.41 -7.97 37.01
CA GLY A 225 -26.83 -9.16 37.74
C GLY A 225 -27.76 -10.07 36.94
N ASP A 226 -28.49 -9.53 35.95
CA ASP A 226 -29.39 -10.29 35.09
C ASP A 226 -28.61 -11.17 34.11
N HIS A 227 -27.41 -10.74 33.70
CA HIS A 227 -26.47 -11.52 32.88
C HIS A 227 -25.32 -12.13 33.70
N GLY A 228 -25.42 -12.12 35.03
CA GLY A 228 -24.45 -12.74 35.93
C GLY A 228 -23.18 -11.93 36.17
N VAL A 229 -23.00 -10.73 35.62
CA VAL A 229 -21.81 -9.90 35.86
C VAL A 229 -21.90 -9.25 37.24
N VAL A 230 -21.01 -9.68 38.14
CA VAL A 230 -21.00 -9.31 39.56
C VAL A 230 -19.67 -8.68 39.98
N GLY A 231 -19.56 -8.29 41.25
CA GLY A 231 -18.29 -7.84 41.84
C GLY A 231 -17.44 -8.98 42.44
N PRO A 232 -16.26 -8.64 42.97
CA PRO A 232 -15.39 -9.47 43.79
C PRO A 232 -16.12 -10.28 44.86
N THR A 233 -15.59 -11.47 45.12
CA THR A 233 -16.09 -12.40 46.13
C THR A 233 -15.04 -12.60 47.22
N ALA A 234 -15.40 -13.25 48.33
CA ALA A 234 -14.42 -13.63 49.34
C ALA A 234 -13.34 -14.60 48.82
N PHE A 235 -13.59 -15.29 47.70
CA PHE A 235 -12.66 -16.22 47.06
C PHE A 235 -11.71 -15.53 46.06
N SER A 236 -12.18 -14.45 45.42
CA SER A 236 -11.43 -13.60 44.49
C SER A 236 -11.78 -12.14 44.77
N ASN A 237 -11.04 -11.53 45.69
CA ASN A 237 -11.42 -10.26 46.32
C ASN A 237 -10.77 -9.02 45.65
N LEU A 238 -10.42 -9.12 44.38
CA LEU A 238 -9.65 -8.15 43.61
C LEU A 238 -10.34 -7.82 42.31
N ASP A 239 -10.34 -6.54 41.92
CA ASP A 239 -10.78 -6.11 40.59
C ASP A 239 -9.59 -5.94 39.64
N PHE A 240 -8.47 -5.41 40.14
CA PHE A 240 -7.24 -5.30 39.37
C PHE A 240 -5.99 -5.38 40.25
N ASN A 241 -4.86 -5.68 39.60
CA ASN A 241 -3.54 -5.70 40.23
C ASN A 241 -2.52 -5.06 39.28
N VAL A 242 -1.60 -4.27 39.83
CA VAL A 242 -0.55 -3.61 39.05
C VAL A 242 0.81 -4.05 39.55
N ARG A 243 1.66 -4.51 38.62
CA ARG A 243 2.98 -5.05 38.92
C ARG A 243 4.03 -4.49 37.97
N LYS A 244 5.28 -4.45 38.42
CA LYS A 244 6.41 -4.25 37.53
C LYS A 244 6.68 -5.55 36.76
N TYR A 245 6.95 -5.45 35.46
CA TYR A 245 7.28 -6.62 34.65
C TYR A 245 8.50 -7.35 35.18
N ARG A 246 8.42 -8.68 35.15
CA ARG A 246 9.50 -9.61 35.48
C ARG A 246 9.39 -10.82 34.57
N ALA A 247 10.47 -11.16 33.88
CA ALA A 247 10.49 -12.28 32.94
C ALA A 247 10.14 -13.62 33.62
N GLU A 248 10.53 -13.81 34.88
CA GLU A 248 10.20 -15.02 35.65
C GLU A 248 8.71 -15.16 36.01
N GLU A 249 7.92 -14.10 35.85
CA GLU A 249 6.48 -14.04 36.10
C GLU A 249 5.65 -14.11 34.81
N ASP A 250 6.30 -14.06 33.64
CA ASP A 250 5.68 -14.28 32.33
C ASP A 250 5.66 -15.77 32.00
N ARG A 251 4.76 -16.50 32.68
CA ARG A 251 4.65 -17.96 32.62
C ARG A 251 3.23 -18.43 32.99
N ASP A 252 2.97 -19.72 32.79
CA ASP A 252 1.75 -20.40 33.24
C ASP A 252 1.39 -20.08 34.71
N TRP A 253 0.08 -20.02 34.99
CA TRP A 253 -0.46 -19.75 36.33
C TRP A 253 0.16 -20.65 37.42
N PRO A 254 0.92 -20.10 38.38
CA PRO A 254 1.71 -20.91 39.31
C PRO A 254 0.99 -21.22 40.63
N HIS A 255 -0.24 -20.72 40.84
CA HIS A 255 -0.91 -20.75 42.13
C HIS A 255 -1.90 -21.92 42.26
N ALA A 256 -2.04 -22.46 43.47
CA ALA A 256 -3.06 -23.46 43.77
C ALA A 256 -4.49 -22.87 43.64
N THR A 257 -5.51 -23.74 43.53
CA THR A 257 -6.90 -23.32 43.26
C THR A 257 -7.50 -22.39 44.34
N ASN A 258 -6.98 -22.45 45.57
CA ASN A 258 -7.39 -21.59 46.69
C ASN A 258 -6.47 -20.38 46.91
N GLN A 259 -5.48 -20.15 46.04
CA GLN A 259 -4.53 -19.06 46.17
C GLN A 259 -4.79 -17.99 45.11
N ASP A 260 -4.89 -16.75 45.57
CA ASP A 260 -5.01 -15.57 44.71
C ASP A 260 -3.62 -15.05 44.28
N ILE A 261 -3.57 -14.21 43.24
CA ILE A 261 -2.33 -13.57 42.80
C ILE A 261 -1.72 -12.76 43.95
N SER A 262 -0.41 -12.86 44.16
CA SER A 262 0.32 -12.12 45.19
C SER A 262 1.61 -11.53 44.62
N PHE A 263 2.25 -10.62 45.36
CA PHE A 263 3.54 -10.04 45.00
C PHE A 263 4.59 -10.46 46.03
N SER A 264 5.73 -10.94 45.54
CA SER A 264 6.86 -11.38 46.38
C SER A 264 7.76 -10.22 46.80
N LYS A 265 7.69 -9.08 46.11
CA LYS A 265 8.47 -7.86 46.33
C LYS A 265 7.58 -6.63 46.19
N HIS A 266 7.74 -5.65 47.09
CA HIS A 266 7.01 -4.39 47.04
C HIS A 266 7.88 -3.35 46.33
N GLU A 267 7.71 -3.19 45.03
CA GLU A 267 8.48 -2.24 44.21
C GLU A 267 7.58 -1.13 43.66
N ASN A 268 8.19 -0.06 43.16
CA ASN A 268 7.48 0.99 42.46
C ASN A 268 7.40 0.65 40.95
N PRO A 269 6.22 0.38 40.38
CA PRO A 269 6.05 0.15 38.95
C PRO A 269 6.09 1.45 38.12
N ASP A 270 5.89 2.62 38.73
CA ASP A 270 5.82 3.91 38.03
C ASP A 270 7.10 4.26 37.28
N GLY A 271 6.96 4.69 36.03
CA GLY A 271 8.05 4.98 35.10
C GLY A 271 8.74 3.73 34.53
N GLY A 272 8.35 2.54 34.96
CA GLY A 272 8.94 1.27 34.53
C GLY A 272 8.15 0.56 33.43
N ASP A 273 8.43 -0.72 33.31
CA ASP A 273 7.70 -1.72 32.55
C ASP A 273 6.58 -2.29 33.44
N ILE A 274 5.32 -2.24 32.99
CA ILE A 274 4.14 -2.49 33.82
C ILE A 274 3.28 -3.62 33.27
N VAL A 275 2.97 -4.58 34.13
CA VAL A 275 1.95 -5.60 33.90
C VAL A 275 0.69 -5.23 34.67
N PHE A 276 -0.42 -5.05 33.94
CA PHE A 276 -1.74 -4.79 34.49
C PHE A 276 -2.55 -6.09 34.47
N TRP A 277 -3.09 -6.48 35.61
CA TRP A 277 -4.03 -7.59 35.72
C TRP A 277 -5.43 -7.06 35.91
N GLN A 278 -6.36 -7.47 35.06
CA GLN A 278 -7.78 -7.21 35.23
C GLN A 278 -8.49 -8.51 35.61
N ILE A 279 -9.23 -8.47 36.71
CA ILE A 279 -10.08 -9.57 37.15
C ILE A 279 -11.52 -9.17 36.86
N CYS A 280 -12.28 -10.09 36.27
CA CYS A 280 -13.71 -9.94 36.11
C CYS A 280 -14.43 -10.99 36.95
N HIS A 281 -15.69 -10.78 37.29
CA HIS A 281 -16.45 -11.71 38.12
C HIS A 281 -17.80 -12.00 37.48
N LEU A 282 -18.06 -13.29 37.29
CA LEU A 282 -19.24 -13.78 36.61
C LEU A 282 -19.88 -14.87 37.47
N PHE A 283 -21.14 -14.66 37.83
CA PHE A 283 -21.97 -15.59 38.56
C PHE A 283 -22.81 -16.42 37.60
N HIS A 284 -22.92 -17.70 37.88
CA HIS A 284 -23.74 -18.63 37.13
C HIS A 284 -24.73 -19.30 38.09
N GLN A 285 -26.03 -19.23 37.77
CA GLN A 285 -27.07 -19.90 38.54
C GLN A 285 -27.37 -21.26 37.93
N ALA A 286 -27.29 -22.34 38.72
CA ALA A 286 -27.55 -23.68 38.21
C ALA A 286 -28.97 -23.84 37.61
N SER A 287 -29.92 -23.01 38.06
CA SER A 287 -31.29 -22.96 37.53
C SER A 287 -31.40 -22.48 36.08
N GLU A 288 -30.40 -21.78 35.54
CA GLU A 288 -30.38 -21.32 34.14
C GLU A 288 -30.11 -22.47 33.16
N GLY A 289 -29.63 -23.61 33.68
CA GLY A 289 -29.34 -24.82 32.91
C GLY A 289 -28.00 -24.78 32.18
N ALA A 290 -27.58 -25.94 31.67
CA ALA A 290 -26.24 -26.13 31.11
C ALA A 290 -26.03 -25.47 29.73
N ASP A 291 -27.09 -25.04 29.05
CA ASP A 291 -27.01 -24.47 27.71
C ASP A 291 -26.93 -22.95 27.64
N HIS A 292 -27.11 -22.27 28.78
CA HIS A 292 -27.06 -20.81 28.85
C HIS A 292 -25.60 -20.32 28.80
N TRP A 293 -25.31 -19.42 27.85
CA TRP A 293 -24.00 -18.79 27.72
C TRP A 293 -23.96 -17.47 28.49
N HIS A 294 -22.93 -17.32 29.31
CA HIS A 294 -22.57 -16.05 29.91
C HIS A 294 -21.26 -15.54 29.34
N GLU A 295 -21.13 -14.22 29.25
CA GLU A 295 -19.92 -13.56 28.80
C GLU A 295 -19.39 -12.59 29.85
N VAL A 296 -18.07 -12.46 29.95
CA VAL A 296 -17.46 -11.38 30.74
C VAL A 296 -16.09 -11.02 30.20
N GLY A 297 -15.71 -9.76 30.36
CA GLY A 297 -14.37 -9.25 30.11
C GLY A 297 -14.32 -7.73 30.10
N PRO A 298 -13.13 -7.12 30.21
CA PRO A 298 -13.01 -5.67 30.19
C PRO A 298 -13.15 -5.10 28.78
N THR A 299 -13.24 -3.78 28.68
CA THR A 299 -13.09 -3.05 27.42
C THR A 299 -11.80 -2.25 27.48
N ILE A 300 -10.93 -2.41 26.48
CA ILE A 300 -9.71 -1.63 26.35
C ILE A 300 -9.90 -0.62 25.21
N VAL A 301 -9.58 0.66 25.47
CA VAL A 301 -9.66 1.72 24.46
C VAL A 301 -8.31 2.41 24.34
N ILE A 302 -7.76 2.40 23.14
CA ILE A 302 -6.50 3.08 22.82
C ILE A 302 -6.79 4.56 22.53
N GLU A 303 -6.28 5.44 23.38
CA GLU A 303 -6.33 6.90 23.18
C GLU A 303 -5.00 7.35 22.60
N MET A 304 -5.01 7.67 21.30
CA MET A 304 -3.87 8.24 20.60
C MET A 304 -3.70 9.71 21.01
N PRO A 305 -2.48 10.17 21.31
CA PRO A 305 -2.23 11.58 21.57
C PRO A 305 -2.34 12.41 20.28
N ASP A 306 -2.58 13.71 20.43
CA ASP A 306 -2.54 14.65 19.30
C ASP A 306 -1.17 14.60 18.63
N LEU A 307 -1.15 14.39 17.31
CA LEU A 307 0.07 14.29 16.54
C LEU A 307 0.68 15.69 16.37
N LEU A 308 1.96 15.84 16.70
CA LEU A 308 2.72 17.04 16.32
C LEU A 308 2.93 17.07 14.80
N PRO A 309 2.99 18.24 14.15
CA PRO A 309 3.33 18.30 12.74
C PRO A 309 4.70 17.64 12.48
N ILE A 310 4.74 16.72 11.51
CA ILE A 310 5.98 16.12 11.04
C ILE A 310 6.79 17.23 10.35
N ARG A 311 8.00 17.53 10.84
CA ARG A 311 8.86 18.52 10.17
C ARG A 311 9.48 17.91 8.91
N GLU A 312 9.88 18.78 7.99
CA GLU A 312 10.61 18.38 6.78
C GLU A 312 11.82 17.48 7.12
N GLY A 313 11.89 16.30 6.50
CA GLY A 313 12.91 15.28 6.77
C GLY A 313 12.65 14.34 7.97
N GLN A 314 11.57 14.52 8.73
CA GLN A 314 11.18 13.62 9.85
C GLN A 314 10.24 12.49 9.43
N CYS A 315 10.01 12.27 8.14
CA CYS A 315 9.28 11.10 7.64
C CYS A 315 10.12 10.39 6.60
N ARG A 316 10.09 9.07 6.65
CA ARG A 316 10.85 8.17 5.80
C ARG A 316 9.89 7.32 4.96
N SER A 317 10.18 7.26 3.66
CA SER A 317 9.50 6.44 2.66
C SER A 317 10.38 5.25 2.32
N ILE A 318 9.90 4.06 2.59
CA ILE A 318 10.69 2.84 2.57
C ILE A 318 10.20 1.95 1.45
N PHE A 319 11.07 1.72 0.46
CA PHE A 319 10.78 0.82 -0.64
C PHE A 319 11.51 -0.49 -0.41
N ILE A 320 10.76 -1.58 -0.41
CA ILE A 320 11.28 -2.92 -0.30
C ILE A 320 11.06 -3.59 -1.64
N THR A 321 12.11 -4.15 -2.22
CA THR A 321 12.02 -4.92 -3.47
C THR A 321 12.82 -6.18 -3.35
N GLY A 322 12.29 -7.32 -3.76
CA GLY A 322 12.98 -8.59 -3.60
C GLY A 322 12.35 -9.72 -4.39
N ARG A 323 12.85 -10.93 -4.11
CA ARG A 323 12.42 -12.18 -4.69
C ARG A 323 12.43 -13.29 -3.65
N ILE A 324 11.43 -14.16 -3.71
CA ILE A 324 11.34 -15.40 -2.96
C ILE A 324 11.34 -16.55 -3.98
N ASP A 325 12.32 -17.43 -3.87
CA ASP A 325 12.43 -18.65 -4.67
C ASP A 325 12.04 -19.84 -3.80
N ILE A 326 10.93 -20.49 -4.11
CA ILE A 326 10.43 -21.65 -3.38
C ILE A 326 10.69 -22.88 -4.22
N LYS A 327 11.16 -23.94 -3.57
CA LYS A 327 11.29 -25.25 -4.17
C LYS A 327 10.68 -26.30 -3.27
N ASP A 328 9.75 -27.05 -3.87
CA ASP A 328 9.18 -28.27 -3.31
C ASP A 328 9.90 -29.47 -3.95
N PHE A 329 10.63 -30.23 -3.13
CA PHE A 329 11.36 -31.42 -3.54
C PHE A 329 10.52 -32.67 -3.34
N LYS A 330 10.17 -33.38 -4.41
CA LYS A 330 9.43 -34.63 -4.28
C LYS A 330 10.36 -35.84 -4.32
N LEU A 331 10.28 -36.68 -3.28
CA LEU A 331 10.97 -37.98 -3.22
C LEU A 331 10.64 -38.90 -4.41
N VAL A 332 9.42 -38.78 -4.96
CA VAL A 332 8.95 -39.48 -6.16
C VAL A 332 8.12 -38.51 -7.00
N GLY A 333 8.60 -38.17 -8.20
CA GLY A 333 7.91 -37.25 -9.11
C GLY A 333 8.84 -36.20 -9.70
N HIS A 334 8.27 -35.05 -10.09
CA HIS A 334 9.02 -33.88 -10.55
C HIS A 334 9.03 -32.81 -9.44
N ASP A 335 10.17 -32.17 -9.22
CA ASP A 335 10.28 -30.99 -8.35
C ASP A 335 9.47 -29.82 -8.90
N PHE A 336 8.88 -29.02 -8.00
CA PHE A 336 8.22 -27.77 -8.36
C PHE A 336 9.08 -26.57 -7.96
N TRP A 337 9.10 -25.57 -8.83
CA TRP A 337 9.86 -24.34 -8.61
C TRP A 337 8.94 -23.14 -8.78
N GLY A 338 8.97 -22.25 -7.81
CA GLY A 338 8.27 -20.97 -7.83
C GLY A 338 9.25 -19.83 -7.65
N HIS A 339 9.07 -18.80 -8.47
CA HIS A 339 9.92 -17.62 -8.50
C HIS A 339 9.04 -16.39 -8.36
N TYR A 340 9.12 -15.72 -7.23
CA TYR A 340 8.15 -14.70 -6.86
C TYR A 340 8.85 -13.39 -6.53
N ASP A 341 8.87 -12.47 -7.49
CA ASP A 341 9.25 -11.09 -7.22
C ASP A 341 8.20 -10.41 -6.34
N PHE A 342 8.64 -9.44 -5.54
CA PHE A 342 7.77 -8.63 -4.72
C PHE A 342 8.30 -7.22 -4.56
N SER A 343 7.36 -6.31 -4.29
CA SER A 343 7.69 -4.98 -3.78
C SER A 343 6.70 -4.57 -2.71
N ALA A 344 7.15 -3.73 -1.77
CA ALA A 344 6.32 -3.12 -0.76
C ALA A 344 6.78 -1.68 -0.53
N HIS A 345 5.83 -0.81 -0.16
CA HIS A 345 6.10 0.57 0.19
C HIS A 345 5.54 0.85 1.57
N LEU A 346 6.40 1.32 2.46
CA LEU A 346 6.07 1.64 3.84
C LEU A 346 6.43 3.10 4.13
N GLN A 347 5.82 3.67 5.16
CA GLN A 347 6.17 4.99 5.66
C GLN A 347 6.31 4.96 7.17
N VAL A 348 7.37 5.59 7.70
CA VAL A 348 7.55 5.75 9.15
C VAL A 348 7.93 7.19 9.51
N SER A 349 7.57 7.61 10.70
CA SER A 349 7.83 8.96 11.24
C SER A 349 7.85 8.92 12.78
N PRO A 350 8.26 9.99 13.50
CA PRO A 350 8.17 10.03 14.97
C PRO A 350 6.77 9.75 15.53
N ASN A 351 5.73 10.06 14.74
CA ASN A 351 4.33 9.91 15.13
C ASN A 351 3.74 8.53 14.81
N ALA A 352 4.34 7.84 13.84
CA ALA A 352 4.02 6.50 13.40
C ALA A 352 5.36 5.78 13.19
N PRO A 353 6.05 5.41 14.29
CA PRO A 353 7.42 4.95 14.21
C PRO A 353 7.53 3.54 13.66
N HIS A 354 6.45 2.77 13.59
CA HIS A 354 6.48 1.40 13.09
C HIS A 354 5.66 1.24 11.81
N ALA A 355 6.18 0.47 10.87
CA ALA A 355 5.43 -0.04 9.72
C ALA A 355 5.93 -1.45 9.38
N GLU A 356 5.08 -2.27 8.77
CA GLU A 356 5.47 -3.61 8.37
C GLU A 356 4.91 -3.99 7.00
N ALA A 357 5.66 -4.85 6.30
CA ALA A 357 5.25 -5.53 5.09
C ALA A 357 5.17 -7.03 5.36
N TYR A 358 4.00 -7.61 5.11
CA TYR A 358 3.77 -9.05 5.15
C TYR A 358 3.71 -9.61 3.73
N ILE A 359 4.71 -10.38 3.33
CA ILE A 359 4.83 -10.98 2.00
C ILE A 359 4.66 -12.50 2.11
N GLN A 360 3.55 -13.02 1.63
CA GLN A 360 3.31 -14.46 1.48
C GLN A 360 3.38 -14.86 -0.01
N ARG A 361 4.06 -15.96 -0.31
CA ARG A 361 4.22 -16.50 -1.68
C ARG A 361 4.08 -18.02 -1.73
N GLY A 362 3.71 -18.50 -2.92
CA GLY A 362 3.28 -19.88 -3.15
C GLY A 362 1.77 -19.99 -3.40
N PRO A 363 1.20 -21.20 -3.36
CA PRO A 363 1.92 -22.46 -3.15
C PRO A 363 2.81 -22.83 -4.35
N THR A 364 3.97 -23.42 -4.08
CA THR A 364 4.76 -24.20 -5.04
C THR A 364 4.64 -25.65 -4.59
N GLY A 365 3.76 -26.42 -5.25
CA GLY A 365 3.33 -27.72 -4.73
C GLY A 365 2.57 -27.57 -3.41
N ASP A 366 3.05 -28.15 -2.32
CA ASP A 366 2.54 -27.94 -0.95
C ASP A 366 3.34 -26.90 -0.15
N CYS A 367 4.43 -26.36 -0.71
CA CYS A 367 5.26 -25.39 -0.03
C CYS A 367 4.74 -23.95 -0.16
N THR A 368 4.78 -23.21 0.94
CA THR A 368 4.58 -21.74 0.97
C THR A 368 5.69 -21.07 1.77
N ALA A 369 5.93 -19.79 1.49
CA ALA A 369 6.94 -19.02 2.18
C ALA A 369 6.41 -17.63 2.55
N ASP A 370 6.69 -17.23 3.78
CA ASP A 370 6.30 -15.93 4.33
C ASP A 370 7.53 -15.12 4.72
N LEU A 371 7.47 -13.82 4.49
CA LEU A 371 8.47 -12.85 4.88
C LEU A 371 7.78 -11.65 5.52
N ILE A 372 8.01 -11.47 6.82
CA ILE A 372 7.57 -10.29 7.57
C ILE A 372 8.77 -9.34 7.64
N ILE A 373 8.64 -8.12 7.13
CA ILE A 373 9.66 -7.08 7.28
C ILE A 373 9.04 -5.93 8.07
N ARG A 374 9.60 -5.68 9.24
CA ARG A 374 9.22 -4.60 10.17
C ARG A 374 10.25 -3.50 10.08
N VAL A 375 9.76 -2.27 10.07
CA VAL A 375 10.55 -1.05 9.94
C VAL A 375 10.19 -0.13 11.08
N ASP A 376 11.19 0.20 11.88
CA ASP A 376 11.10 1.11 13.01
C ASP A 376 11.90 2.39 12.74
N TRP A 377 11.28 3.54 12.96
CA TRP A 377 11.91 4.84 12.85
C TRP A 377 12.92 5.04 13.97
N VAL A 378 14.09 5.57 13.61
CA VAL A 378 15.14 5.94 14.56
C VAL A 378 15.28 7.47 14.59
N PRO A 379 15.52 8.10 15.77
CA PRO A 379 15.64 9.55 15.90
C PRO A 379 16.67 10.26 15.00
N ASP A 380 17.65 9.53 14.47
CA ASP A 380 18.65 10.04 13.53
C ASP A 380 18.20 9.96 12.05
N ASN A 381 16.93 9.63 11.80
CA ASN A 381 16.31 9.39 10.49
C ASN A 381 16.83 8.16 9.73
N SER A 382 17.63 7.30 10.37
CA SER A 382 17.78 5.92 9.93
C SER A 382 16.51 5.11 10.24
N ILE A 383 16.43 3.91 9.70
CA ILE A 383 15.39 2.94 10.05
C ILE A 383 16.06 1.67 10.58
N ALA A 384 15.52 1.13 11.66
CA ALA A 384 15.82 -0.22 12.11
C ALA A 384 14.89 -1.17 11.37
N VAL A 385 15.45 -2.17 10.71
CA VAL A 385 14.71 -3.18 9.97
C VAL A 385 14.87 -4.49 10.71
N SER A 386 13.77 -5.12 11.09
CA SER A 386 13.77 -6.51 11.53
C SER A 386 12.93 -7.34 10.57
N PHE A 387 13.33 -8.59 10.33
CA PHE A 387 12.55 -9.46 9.47
C PHE A 387 12.52 -10.89 9.99
N THR A 388 11.45 -11.59 9.65
CA THR A 388 11.25 -13.01 9.91
C THR A 388 10.84 -13.68 8.60
N ALA A 389 11.67 -14.60 8.11
CA ALA A 389 11.36 -15.46 6.99
C ALA A 389 10.93 -16.83 7.52
N SER A 390 9.94 -17.44 6.88
CA SER A 390 9.42 -18.76 7.24
C SER A 390 9.12 -19.58 6.00
N LEU A 391 9.43 -20.88 6.06
CA LEU A 391 9.06 -21.89 5.08
C LEU A 391 8.02 -22.82 5.72
N TYR A 392 7.00 -23.15 4.95
CA TYR A 392 5.91 -24.02 5.35
C TYR A 392 5.74 -25.17 4.36
N ASP A 393 5.59 -26.39 4.87
CA ASP A 393 5.09 -27.56 4.14
C ASP A 393 3.61 -27.78 4.52
N GLY A 394 2.73 -27.55 3.55
CA GLY A 394 1.30 -27.47 3.73
C GLY A 394 0.92 -26.36 4.72
N VAL A 395 0.57 -26.75 5.94
CA VAL A 395 0.21 -25.84 7.04
C VAL A 395 1.22 -25.86 8.18
N GLU A 396 2.30 -26.62 8.07
CA GLU A 396 3.30 -26.77 9.13
C GLU A 396 4.50 -25.88 8.83
N ARG A 397 4.90 -25.03 9.79
CA ARG A 397 6.12 -24.22 9.63
C ARG A 397 7.34 -25.11 9.88
N VAL A 398 8.10 -25.39 8.84
CA VAL A 398 9.23 -26.34 8.90
C VAL A 398 10.57 -25.66 9.10
N ALA A 399 10.73 -24.40 8.67
CA ALA A 399 11.93 -23.60 8.93
C ALA A 399 11.59 -22.12 9.13
N SER A 400 12.41 -21.42 9.92
CA SER A 400 12.29 -19.97 10.11
C SER A 400 13.64 -19.35 10.47
N PHE A 401 13.83 -18.11 10.05
CA PHE A 401 15.00 -17.31 10.37
C PHE A 401 14.56 -15.87 10.63
N SER A 402 15.17 -15.23 11.63
CA SER A 402 14.93 -13.82 11.92
C SER A 402 16.25 -13.07 12.07
N ASN A 403 16.28 -11.82 11.61
CA ASN A 403 17.43 -10.94 11.80
C ASN A 403 17.01 -9.47 11.84
N GLN A 404 17.94 -8.61 12.20
CA GLN A 404 17.77 -7.17 12.23
C GLN A 404 19.02 -6.43 11.75
N PHE A 405 18.82 -5.29 11.11
CA PHE A 405 19.87 -4.39 10.63
C PHE A 405 19.36 -2.96 10.52
N ASN A 406 20.26 -1.98 10.40
CA ASN A 406 19.88 -0.58 10.21
C ASN A 406 20.12 -0.13 8.77
N VAL A 407 19.19 0.64 8.20
CA VAL A 407 19.37 1.31 6.90
C VAL A 407 19.50 2.80 7.16
N LEU A 408 20.66 3.36 6.82
CA LEU A 408 20.95 4.77 7.03
C LEU A 408 19.99 5.64 6.22
N ARG A 409 19.85 6.89 6.65
CA ARG A 409 19.08 7.91 5.95
C ARG A 409 19.54 8.03 4.48
N ASP A 410 18.56 8.12 3.57
CA ASP A 410 18.75 8.38 2.13
C ASP A 410 19.69 7.35 1.47
N SER A 411 19.57 6.09 1.90
CA SER A 411 20.41 4.97 1.45
C SER A 411 19.59 3.70 1.27
N SER A 412 20.19 2.67 0.67
CA SER A 412 19.60 1.34 0.56
C SER A 412 20.56 0.26 1.07
N LEU A 413 20.00 -0.83 1.58
CA LEU A 413 20.75 -2.00 1.99
C LEU A 413 20.06 -3.27 1.50
N GLY A 414 20.84 -4.15 0.88
CA GLY A 414 20.39 -5.45 0.38
C GLY A 414 20.68 -6.58 1.35
N TRP A 415 19.77 -7.54 1.41
CA TRP A 415 19.95 -8.85 2.02
C TRP A 415 19.97 -9.93 0.94
N GLN A 416 20.98 -10.79 0.94
CA GLN A 416 21.12 -11.92 0.01
C GLN A 416 21.56 -13.18 0.75
N GLY A 417 21.23 -14.35 0.20
CA GLY A 417 21.72 -15.64 0.70
C GLY A 417 21.00 -16.16 1.93
N LEU A 418 19.73 -15.76 2.14
CA LEU A 418 18.89 -16.41 3.14
C LEU A 418 18.30 -17.68 2.55
N HIS A 419 18.77 -18.83 3.04
CA HIS A 419 18.37 -20.15 2.57
C HIS A 419 17.70 -20.91 3.72
N LEU A 420 16.39 -21.13 3.61
CA LEU A 420 15.65 -22.00 4.52
C LEU A 420 15.56 -23.38 3.87
N VAL A 421 15.87 -24.42 4.65
CA VAL A 421 15.83 -25.82 4.20
C VAL A 421 15.02 -26.63 5.20
N ASP A 422 14.11 -27.44 4.68
CA ASP A 422 13.40 -28.45 5.44
C ASP A 422 14.21 -29.76 5.55
N HIS A 423 14.10 -30.41 6.70
CA HIS A 423 14.60 -31.76 6.96
C HIS A 423 13.48 -32.70 7.44
N HIS A 424 12.23 -32.26 7.42
CA HIS A 424 11.06 -33.00 7.83
C HIS A 424 10.74 -34.10 6.80
N ARG A 425 10.38 -35.30 7.27
CA ARG A 425 9.82 -36.44 6.48
C ARG A 425 10.59 -36.97 5.25
N GLY A 426 11.74 -36.42 4.89
CA GLY A 426 12.70 -36.99 3.94
C GLY A 426 12.75 -36.30 2.57
N ASP A 427 11.88 -35.33 2.32
CA ASP A 427 11.87 -34.38 1.20
C ASP A 427 12.49 -33.04 1.65
N PRO A 428 13.60 -32.57 1.04
CA PRO A 428 14.25 -31.35 1.50
C PRO A 428 13.68 -30.10 0.82
N ASP A 429 12.57 -29.54 1.28
CA ASP A 429 12.00 -28.31 0.71
C ASP A 429 12.86 -27.08 1.01
N THR A 430 12.84 -26.07 0.14
CA THR A 430 13.65 -24.87 0.33
C THR A 430 12.92 -23.58 0.00
N ALA A 431 13.24 -22.51 0.72
CA ALA A 431 12.90 -21.14 0.35
C ALA A 431 14.10 -20.22 0.46
N ASP A 432 14.43 -19.57 -0.64
CA ASP A 432 15.52 -18.61 -0.75
C ASP A 432 14.96 -17.19 -0.84
N PHE A 433 15.50 -16.28 -0.04
CA PHE A 433 15.03 -14.90 0.03
C PHE A 433 16.16 -13.93 -0.30
N SER A 434 15.84 -12.97 -1.15
CA SER A 434 16.70 -11.81 -1.42
C SER A 434 15.85 -10.55 -1.52
N PHE A 435 16.27 -9.47 -0.90
CA PHE A 435 15.54 -8.19 -0.96
C PHE A 435 16.44 -7.00 -0.68
N THR A 436 16.02 -5.82 -1.09
CA THR A 436 16.66 -4.54 -0.80
C THR A 436 15.65 -3.64 -0.12
N VAL A 437 16.09 -2.96 0.93
CA VAL A 437 15.31 -1.93 1.63
C VAL A 437 15.95 -0.58 1.34
N ALA A 438 15.22 0.32 0.71
CA ALA A 438 15.63 1.69 0.42
C ALA A 438 14.91 2.67 1.35
N ASN A 439 15.66 3.45 2.10
CA ASN A 439 15.18 4.46 3.03
C ASN A 439 15.25 5.85 2.37
N GLY A 440 14.16 6.31 1.76
CA GLY A 440 14.05 7.65 1.14
C GLY A 440 13.26 8.64 2.00
N PRO A 441 13.24 9.94 1.66
CA PRO A 441 12.39 10.93 2.32
C PRO A 441 10.91 10.71 1.97
N CYS A 442 9.98 11.01 2.89
CA CYS A 442 8.56 11.07 2.53
C CYS A 442 8.27 12.26 1.60
N ALA A 443 7.63 11.98 0.48
CA ALA A 443 7.19 12.95 -0.52
C ALA A 443 5.96 13.74 -0.05
N ALA A 444 6.06 14.50 1.05
CA ALA A 444 5.13 15.59 1.32
C ALA A 444 5.71 16.87 0.72
N GLY A 445 5.17 17.30 -0.43
CA GLY A 445 5.63 18.50 -1.13
C GLY A 445 6.69 18.31 -2.21
N ASP A 446 7.07 17.08 -2.56
CA ASP A 446 8.15 16.85 -3.51
C ASP A 446 7.99 15.60 -4.39
N TRP A 447 8.85 15.45 -5.41
CA TRP A 447 8.82 14.34 -6.37
C TRP A 447 9.18 13.00 -5.72
N SER A 448 8.41 11.95 -6.01
CA SER A 448 8.61 10.60 -5.46
C SER A 448 9.89 9.91 -5.94
N GLY A 449 10.52 10.40 -7.01
CA GLY A 449 11.70 9.81 -7.64
C GLY A 449 13.04 10.35 -7.12
N ILE A 450 13.02 11.34 -6.22
CA ILE A 450 14.23 11.96 -5.66
C ILE A 450 15.07 10.93 -4.92
N GLY A 451 16.39 10.96 -5.17
CA GLY A 451 17.30 9.94 -4.63
C GLY A 451 17.29 8.64 -5.43
N ASP A 452 16.91 8.72 -6.71
CA ASP A 452 16.86 7.60 -7.65
C ASP A 452 15.83 6.52 -7.23
N THR A 453 14.74 6.93 -6.57
CA THR A 453 13.64 6.08 -6.07
C THR A 453 12.45 5.98 -7.04
N TRP A 454 12.71 6.08 -8.35
CA TRP A 454 11.68 5.95 -9.36
C TRP A 454 11.00 4.58 -9.28
N ARG A 455 9.67 4.59 -9.33
CA ARG A 455 8.88 3.38 -9.13
C ARG A 455 8.74 2.60 -10.43
N PRO A 456 9.14 1.32 -10.50
CA PRO A 456 8.87 0.49 -11.67
C PRO A 456 7.38 0.16 -11.73
N ILE A 457 6.75 0.44 -12.87
CA ILE A 457 5.45 -0.13 -13.25
C ILE A 457 5.66 -1.53 -13.81
N GLY A 458 6.77 -1.79 -14.50
CA GLY A 458 7.12 -3.10 -15.06
C GLY A 458 7.12 -3.13 -16.58
N GLY A 459 7.10 -4.34 -17.14
CA GLY A 459 7.14 -4.65 -18.57
C GLY A 459 8.57 -4.85 -19.12
N PHE A 460 8.67 -5.37 -20.34
CA PHE A 460 9.95 -5.57 -21.04
C PHE A 460 9.86 -5.03 -22.47
N PHE A 461 10.15 -3.74 -22.61
CA PHE A 461 10.00 -2.97 -23.85
C PHE A 461 11.37 -2.58 -24.43
N PRO A 462 11.44 -2.11 -25.69
CA PRO A 462 12.68 -1.59 -26.24
C PRO A 462 13.19 -0.41 -25.38
N SER A 463 14.46 -0.45 -24.99
CA SER A 463 15.03 0.54 -24.08
C SER A 463 14.84 1.98 -24.57
N GLY A 464 14.37 2.87 -23.68
CA GLY A 464 14.19 4.30 -23.97
C GLY A 464 13.07 4.61 -24.97
N CYS A 465 12.23 3.63 -25.33
CA CYS A 465 11.15 3.86 -26.27
C CYS A 465 10.08 4.80 -25.71
N ALA A 466 9.31 5.40 -26.60
CA ALA A 466 8.27 6.35 -26.22
C ALA A 466 7.11 5.64 -25.53
N VAL A 467 6.83 6.04 -24.28
CA VAL A 467 5.57 5.78 -23.61
C VAL A 467 4.63 6.97 -23.86
N SER A 468 3.35 6.69 -24.03
CA SER A 468 2.30 7.71 -24.13
C SER A 468 1.37 7.61 -22.95
N SER A 469 1.15 8.73 -22.25
CA SER A 469 0.26 8.80 -21.10
C SER A 469 -0.94 9.70 -21.37
N VAL A 470 -2.11 9.33 -20.84
CA VAL A 470 -3.32 10.14 -20.88
C VAL A 470 -3.99 10.12 -19.50
N ALA A 471 -4.44 11.29 -19.02
CA ALA A 471 -5.38 11.39 -17.90
C ALA A 471 -6.77 11.59 -18.47
N ARG A 472 -7.64 10.61 -18.25
CA ARG A 472 -9.05 10.71 -18.66
C ARG A 472 -9.95 11.25 -17.55
N LEU A 473 -9.53 11.09 -16.29
CA LEU A 473 -10.11 11.69 -15.10
C LEU A 473 -8.98 12.04 -14.10
N PRO A 474 -9.23 12.93 -13.12
CA PRO A 474 -8.28 13.17 -12.02
C PRO A 474 -7.79 11.93 -11.28
N ASN A 475 -8.61 10.87 -11.26
CA ASN A 475 -8.34 9.62 -10.58
C ASN A 475 -8.07 8.45 -11.53
N HIS A 476 -7.81 8.70 -12.82
CA HIS A 476 -7.53 7.65 -13.80
C HIS A 476 -6.46 8.05 -14.81
N LEU A 477 -5.48 7.16 -15.00
CA LEU A 477 -4.43 7.27 -16.01
C LEU A 477 -4.37 6.02 -16.87
N ASP A 478 -3.96 6.21 -18.12
CA ASP A 478 -3.70 5.14 -19.07
C ASP A 478 -2.36 5.37 -19.76
N LEU A 479 -1.56 4.32 -19.84
CA LEU A 479 -0.26 4.27 -20.53
C LEU A 479 -0.34 3.35 -21.74
N PHE A 480 0.40 3.72 -22.78
CA PHE A 480 0.49 2.97 -24.03
C PHE A 480 1.93 2.91 -24.52
N ILE A 481 2.35 1.72 -24.97
CA ILE A 481 3.73 1.46 -25.39
C ILE A 481 3.78 0.34 -26.42
N THR A 482 4.70 0.42 -27.39
CA THR A 482 4.90 -0.63 -28.39
C THR A 482 6.05 -1.55 -27.99
N GLY A 483 5.75 -2.84 -27.84
CA GLY A 483 6.68 -3.86 -27.36
C GLY A 483 7.72 -4.32 -28.37
N ASN A 484 8.62 -5.19 -27.88
CA ASN A 484 9.67 -5.82 -28.66
C ASN A 484 9.12 -6.71 -29.79
N ASP A 485 7.92 -7.24 -29.60
CA ASP A 485 7.17 -8.04 -30.59
C ASP A 485 6.34 -7.20 -31.57
N GLY A 486 6.38 -5.87 -31.44
CA GLY A 486 5.62 -4.94 -32.26
C GLY A 486 4.16 -4.75 -31.84
N ARG A 487 3.67 -5.42 -30.79
CA ARG A 487 2.31 -5.19 -30.27
C ARG A 487 2.24 -3.91 -29.46
N VAL A 488 1.08 -3.27 -29.45
CA VAL A 488 0.79 -2.19 -28.51
C VAL A 488 0.26 -2.80 -27.21
N PHE A 489 0.78 -2.33 -26.08
CA PHE A 489 0.38 -2.71 -24.74
C PHE A 489 -0.19 -1.51 -24.00
N THR A 490 -1.02 -1.79 -22.99
CA THR A 490 -1.55 -0.79 -22.07
C THR A 490 -1.41 -1.20 -20.61
N SER A 491 -1.24 -0.19 -19.76
CA SER A 491 -1.42 -0.29 -18.32
C SER A 491 -2.21 0.93 -17.86
N TRP A 492 -3.08 0.74 -16.86
CA TRP A 492 -3.93 1.79 -16.33
C TRP A 492 -3.79 1.86 -14.81
N TRP A 493 -4.01 3.05 -14.27
CA TRP A 493 -4.04 3.33 -12.85
C TRP A 493 -5.37 3.98 -12.49
N HIS A 494 -5.85 3.67 -11.29
CA HIS A 494 -6.97 4.38 -10.69
C HIS A 494 -6.81 4.50 -9.19
N GLU A 495 -7.38 5.56 -8.61
CA GLU A 495 -7.27 5.83 -7.18
C GLU A 495 -7.80 4.67 -6.33
N GLY A 496 -7.03 4.31 -5.29
CA GLY A 496 -7.30 3.17 -4.42
C GLY A 496 -6.71 1.84 -4.91
N PHE A 497 -6.18 1.80 -6.13
CA PHE A 497 -5.57 0.60 -6.71
C PHE A 497 -4.20 0.92 -7.32
N ASP A 498 -3.41 -0.13 -7.52
CA ASP A 498 -2.11 0.00 -8.15
C ASP A 498 -2.22 0.00 -9.69
N TRP A 499 -1.12 0.29 -10.38
CA TRP A 499 -1.02 0.14 -11.83
C TRP A 499 -1.33 -1.31 -12.24
N SER A 500 -2.14 -1.50 -13.27
CA SER A 500 -2.48 -2.85 -13.75
C SER A 500 -1.27 -3.64 -14.27
N GLY A 501 -0.20 -2.92 -14.66
CA GLY A 501 1.01 -3.47 -15.26
C GLY A 501 2.09 -3.88 -14.26
N VAL A 502 1.87 -3.69 -12.95
CA VAL A 502 2.81 -4.17 -11.92
C VAL A 502 3.07 -5.66 -12.06
N ASN A 503 4.29 -6.07 -11.71
CA ASN A 503 4.77 -7.45 -11.90
C ASN A 503 4.71 -7.89 -13.38
N ASP A 504 5.06 -6.96 -14.28
CA ASP A 504 5.17 -7.19 -15.73
C ASP A 504 3.84 -7.60 -16.41
N ASN A 505 2.69 -7.27 -15.80
CA ASN A 505 1.35 -7.66 -16.24
C ASN A 505 0.69 -6.65 -17.21
N TRP A 506 1.43 -6.20 -18.22
CA TRP A 506 0.90 -5.25 -19.22
C TRP A 506 -0.08 -5.94 -20.18
N ALA A 507 -1.25 -5.34 -20.39
CA ALA A 507 -2.29 -5.93 -21.23
C ALA A 507 -2.04 -5.65 -22.73
N PRO A 508 -2.04 -6.68 -23.59
CA PRO A 508 -1.87 -6.47 -25.03
C PRO A 508 -3.15 -5.91 -25.66
N ILE A 509 -3.03 -4.80 -26.40
CA ILE A 509 -4.05 -4.32 -27.33
C ILE A 509 -3.91 -5.01 -28.69
N GLY A 510 -2.70 -5.49 -29.04
CA GLY A 510 -2.43 -6.24 -30.28
C GLY A 510 -1.77 -5.39 -31.37
N GLY A 511 -1.80 -5.90 -32.60
CA GLY A 511 -1.20 -5.31 -33.81
C GLY A 511 0.25 -5.71 -34.05
N PHE A 512 0.78 -5.43 -35.24
CA PHE A 512 2.15 -5.73 -35.63
C PHE A 512 2.84 -4.49 -36.22
N PHE A 513 3.39 -3.67 -35.34
CA PHE A 513 4.03 -2.39 -35.66
C PHE A 513 5.56 -2.48 -35.53
N PRO A 514 6.32 -1.49 -36.04
CA PRO A 514 7.75 -1.45 -35.76
C PRO A 514 8.01 -1.46 -34.24
N PRO A 515 8.93 -2.28 -33.71
CA PRO A 515 9.21 -2.31 -32.27
C PRO A 515 9.61 -0.94 -31.72
N GLY A 516 9.00 -0.55 -30.59
CA GLY A 516 9.25 0.73 -29.91
C GLY A 516 8.73 1.98 -30.64
N ASN A 517 7.89 1.79 -31.67
CA ASN A 517 7.29 2.91 -32.41
C ASN A 517 6.41 3.78 -31.48
N PRO A 518 6.48 5.12 -31.55
CA PRO A 518 5.55 5.97 -30.82
C PRO A 518 4.09 5.70 -31.21
N VAL A 519 3.29 5.32 -30.22
CA VAL A 519 1.83 5.34 -30.26
C VAL A 519 1.35 6.70 -29.75
N SER A 520 0.39 7.32 -30.42
CA SER A 520 -0.24 8.55 -29.95
C SER A 520 -1.60 8.24 -29.35
N ALA A 521 -1.87 8.79 -28.17
CA ALA A 521 -3.07 8.50 -27.39
C ALA A 521 -3.80 9.80 -27.07
N VAL A 522 -5.14 9.76 -27.15
CA VAL A 522 -6.00 10.90 -26.84
C VAL A 522 -7.21 10.42 -26.06
N ALA A 523 -7.53 11.10 -24.94
CA ALA A 523 -8.85 11.01 -24.32
C ALA A 523 -9.74 12.10 -24.88
N ARG A 524 -10.82 11.71 -25.56
CA ARG A 524 -11.84 12.66 -26.05
C ARG A 524 -12.99 12.83 -25.07
N MET A 525 -13.21 11.83 -24.21
CA MET A 525 -14.12 11.85 -23.07
C MET A 525 -13.53 10.99 -21.95
N PRO A 526 -13.98 11.14 -20.69
CA PRO A 526 -13.54 10.29 -19.57
C PRO A 526 -13.62 8.78 -19.81
N ASN A 527 -14.55 8.36 -20.68
CA ASN A 527 -14.85 6.97 -21.00
C ASN A 527 -14.52 6.61 -22.45
N HIS A 528 -13.73 7.42 -23.17
CA HIS A 528 -13.34 7.16 -24.55
C HIS A 528 -11.88 7.55 -24.82
N LEU A 529 -11.12 6.58 -25.34
CA LEU A 529 -9.72 6.72 -25.71
C LEU A 529 -9.52 6.30 -27.16
N ASP A 530 -8.62 6.98 -27.86
CA ASP A 530 -8.26 6.69 -29.23
C ASP A 530 -6.73 6.65 -29.37
N LEU A 531 -6.22 5.61 -30.05
CA LEU A 531 -4.81 5.38 -30.33
C LEU A 531 -4.53 5.48 -31.83
N PHE A 532 -3.34 5.98 -32.17
CA PHE A 532 -2.87 6.15 -33.54
C PHE A 532 -1.40 5.74 -33.68
N ILE A 533 -1.08 4.99 -34.72
CA ILE A 533 0.28 4.48 -34.96
C ILE A 533 0.52 4.22 -36.45
N VAL A 534 1.77 4.40 -36.91
CA VAL A 534 2.16 4.07 -38.29
C VAL A 534 2.58 2.59 -38.39
N GLY A 535 1.98 1.86 -39.33
CA GLY A 535 2.28 0.47 -39.65
C GLY A 535 3.63 0.26 -40.33
N ASN A 536 4.06 -1.00 -40.39
CA ASN A 536 5.24 -1.41 -41.18
C ASN A 536 5.07 -1.13 -42.69
N ASP A 537 3.83 -1.04 -43.17
CA ASP A 537 3.46 -0.70 -44.55
C ASP A 537 3.32 0.82 -44.79
N GLY A 538 3.58 1.64 -43.77
CA GLY A 538 3.48 3.10 -43.83
C GLY A 538 2.06 3.65 -43.65
N ARG A 539 1.03 2.81 -43.47
CA ARG A 539 -0.34 3.29 -43.21
C ARG A 539 -0.52 3.74 -41.78
N VAL A 540 -1.38 4.73 -41.56
CA VAL A 540 -1.82 5.08 -40.20
C VAL A 540 -2.93 4.13 -39.78
N TYR A 541 -2.81 3.57 -38.58
CA TYR A 541 -3.80 2.70 -37.96
C TYR A 541 -4.38 3.35 -36.71
N THR A 542 -5.61 2.98 -36.38
CA THR A 542 -6.29 3.36 -35.14
C THR A 542 -6.88 2.18 -34.40
N SER A 543 -6.90 2.31 -33.07
CA SER A 543 -7.72 1.50 -32.17
C SER A 543 -8.36 2.43 -31.14
N TRP A 544 -9.58 2.12 -30.72
CA TRP A 544 -10.33 2.92 -29.77
C TRP A 544 -10.88 2.04 -28.65
N TRP A 545 -11.11 2.66 -27.52
CA TRP A 545 -11.72 2.06 -26.35
C TRP A 545 -12.88 2.93 -25.87
N HIS A 546 -13.92 2.24 -25.40
CA HIS A 546 -15.01 2.84 -24.67
C HIS A 546 -15.40 1.95 -23.51
N GLU A 547 -15.87 2.57 -22.43
CA GLU A 547 -16.21 1.86 -21.21
C GLU A 547 -17.19 0.69 -21.46
N GLY A 548 -16.93 -0.43 -20.79
CA GLY A 548 -17.69 -1.68 -20.94
C GLY A 548 -17.32 -2.53 -22.16
N ASN A 549 -16.35 -2.11 -22.99
CA ASN A 549 -15.93 -2.85 -24.17
C ASN A 549 -14.41 -3.06 -24.20
N PRO A 550 -13.90 -4.16 -24.80
CA PRO A 550 -12.48 -4.29 -25.06
C PRO A 550 -12.03 -3.28 -26.11
N TRP A 551 -10.72 -3.00 -26.15
CA TRP A 551 -10.11 -2.23 -27.23
C TRP A 551 -10.46 -2.82 -28.60
N SER A 552 -10.76 -1.96 -29.58
CA SER A 552 -11.14 -2.42 -30.92
C SER A 552 -10.02 -3.17 -31.66
N GLY A 553 -8.76 -2.94 -31.26
CA GLY A 553 -7.57 -3.54 -31.86
C GLY A 553 -7.22 -4.92 -31.34
N VAL A 554 -7.91 -5.40 -30.28
CA VAL A 554 -7.67 -6.73 -29.69
C VAL A 554 -7.81 -7.81 -30.76
N ASN A 555 -6.96 -8.84 -30.66
CA ASN A 555 -6.78 -9.87 -31.68
C ASN A 555 -6.31 -9.30 -33.02
N ASP A 556 -5.42 -8.31 -32.96
CA ASP A 556 -4.74 -7.70 -34.11
C ASP A 556 -5.70 -7.01 -35.13
N ASN A 557 -6.87 -6.55 -34.66
CA ASN A 557 -7.93 -5.94 -35.47
C ASN A 557 -7.80 -4.41 -35.62
N TRP A 558 -6.57 -3.90 -35.69
CA TRP A 558 -6.34 -2.47 -35.87
C TRP A 558 -6.88 -1.96 -37.20
N ARG A 559 -7.59 -0.83 -37.17
CA ARG A 559 -8.26 -0.27 -38.34
C ARG A 559 -7.33 0.69 -39.10
N SER A 560 -7.16 0.51 -40.40
CA SER A 560 -6.40 1.43 -41.24
C SER A 560 -7.17 2.71 -41.57
N ILE A 561 -6.51 3.86 -41.45
CA ILE A 561 -6.93 5.19 -41.92
C ILE A 561 -6.22 5.53 -43.26
N GLY A 562 -5.49 4.59 -43.85
CA GLY A 562 -4.77 4.79 -45.12
C GLY A 562 -3.54 5.68 -45.02
N GLY A 563 -3.11 6.18 -46.17
CA GLY A 563 -1.90 6.98 -46.38
C GLY A 563 -0.63 6.14 -46.52
N ILE A 564 0.45 6.73 -47.01
CA ILE A 564 1.76 6.07 -47.14
C ILE A 564 2.82 7.02 -46.57
N PHE A 565 3.15 6.80 -45.30
CA PHE A 565 4.04 7.63 -44.50
C PHE A 565 5.32 6.89 -44.12
N PRO A 566 6.39 7.60 -43.71
CA PRO A 566 7.61 6.95 -43.24
C PRO A 566 7.31 6.04 -42.05
N PRO A 567 7.76 4.76 -42.07
CA PRO A 567 7.69 3.91 -40.89
C PRO A 567 8.39 4.57 -39.70
N ARG A 568 7.85 4.38 -38.50
CA ARG A 568 8.29 5.02 -37.25
C ARG A 568 8.04 6.53 -37.11
N ALA A 569 7.38 7.17 -38.08
CA ALA A 569 6.93 8.55 -37.91
C ALA A 569 5.86 8.66 -36.81
N ARG A 570 5.95 9.70 -35.98
CA ARG A 570 4.95 10.00 -34.96
C ARG A 570 3.73 10.67 -35.60
N VAL A 571 2.55 10.12 -35.36
CA VAL A 571 1.27 10.78 -35.68
C VAL A 571 0.98 11.78 -34.56
N SER A 572 0.72 13.06 -34.85
CA SER A 572 0.15 13.95 -33.83
C SER A 572 -1.36 13.85 -33.86
N ALA A 573 -1.97 13.58 -32.70
CA ALA A 573 -3.41 13.41 -32.57
C ALA A 573 -3.97 14.41 -31.56
N VAL A 574 -5.10 15.04 -31.88
CA VAL A 574 -5.75 16.02 -31.00
C VAL A 574 -7.25 15.80 -31.01
N ALA A 575 -7.88 15.75 -29.84
CA ALA A 575 -9.32 15.89 -29.68
C ALA A 575 -9.65 17.37 -29.43
N ARG A 576 -10.21 18.04 -30.44
CA ARG A 576 -10.65 19.44 -30.29
C ARG A 576 -12.05 19.55 -29.68
N MET A 577 -12.85 18.50 -29.82
CA MET A 577 -14.15 18.32 -29.18
C MET A 577 -14.34 16.83 -28.87
N PRO A 578 -15.26 16.46 -27.97
CA PRO A 578 -15.52 15.05 -27.66
C PRO A 578 -15.85 14.16 -28.87
N ASN A 579 -16.40 14.76 -29.93
CA ASN A 579 -16.84 14.08 -31.16
C ASN A 579 -16.01 14.47 -32.39
N HIS A 580 -14.81 15.05 -32.21
CA HIS A 580 -13.93 15.45 -33.30
C HIS A 580 -12.46 15.17 -32.98
N LEU A 581 -11.79 14.50 -33.90
CA LEU A 581 -10.36 14.19 -33.84
C LEU A 581 -9.66 14.65 -35.10
N ASP A 582 -8.44 15.16 -34.95
CA ASP A 582 -7.60 15.60 -36.05
C ASP A 582 -6.21 14.97 -35.93
N LEU A 583 -5.72 14.40 -37.03
CA LEU A 583 -4.40 13.77 -37.14
C LEU A 583 -3.49 14.58 -38.05
N PHE A 584 -2.20 14.60 -37.71
CA PHE A 584 -1.17 15.29 -38.48
C PHE A 584 0.11 14.45 -38.57
N ILE A 585 0.73 14.43 -39.75
CA ILE A 585 1.96 13.67 -39.99
C ILE A 585 2.77 14.29 -41.14
N VAL A 586 4.11 14.22 -41.05
CA VAL A 586 5.01 14.62 -42.14
C VAL A 586 5.25 13.44 -43.08
N GLY A 587 4.89 13.60 -44.35
CA GLY A 587 4.97 12.59 -45.40
C GLY A 587 6.38 12.29 -45.91
N ASN A 588 6.46 11.28 -46.76
CA ASN A 588 7.69 10.87 -47.45
C ASN A 588 8.26 11.98 -48.35
N ASP A 589 7.40 12.87 -48.85
CA ASP A 589 7.76 14.03 -49.67
C ASP A 589 8.07 15.30 -48.84
N GLY A 590 8.03 15.20 -47.52
CA GLY A 590 8.28 16.30 -46.60
C GLY A 590 7.08 17.23 -46.36
N ARG A 591 5.92 16.98 -46.98
CA ARG A 591 4.70 17.78 -46.71
C ARG A 591 4.02 17.33 -45.43
N VAL A 592 3.35 18.26 -44.76
CA VAL A 592 2.44 17.92 -43.66
C VAL A 592 1.10 17.51 -44.24
N TYR A 593 0.55 16.41 -43.74
CA TYR A 593 -0.76 15.88 -44.09
C TYR A 593 -1.69 15.86 -42.89
N THR A 594 -2.99 15.97 -43.15
CA THR A 594 -4.04 15.83 -42.14
C THR A 594 -5.16 14.89 -42.58
N SER A 595 -5.75 14.23 -41.59
CA SER A 595 -6.99 13.45 -41.67
C SER A 595 -7.79 13.75 -40.42
N TRP A 596 -9.10 13.89 -40.54
CA TRP A 596 -9.97 14.21 -39.43
C TRP A 596 -11.17 13.28 -39.38
N TRP A 597 -11.70 13.11 -38.17
CA TRP A 597 -12.88 12.33 -37.89
C TRP A 597 -13.90 13.18 -37.15
N HIS A 598 -15.16 12.93 -37.44
CA HIS A 598 -16.27 13.43 -36.65
C HIS A 598 -17.34 12.36 -36.55
N GLU A 599 -18.08 12.39 -35.45
CA GLU A 599 -19.17 11.45 -35.22
C GLU A 599 -20.18 11.47 -36.39
N GLY A 600 -20.58 10.28 -36.84
CA GLY A 600 -21.47 10.10 -38.00
C GLY A 600 -20.76 10.00 -39.35
N SER A 601 -19.44 10.24 -39.41
CA SER A 601 -18.63 10.08 -40.61
C SER A 601 -17.42 9.18 -40.36
N ASP A 602 -16.86 8.64 -41.43
CA ASP A 602 -15.56 7.98 -41.36
C ASP A 602 -14.42 9.02 -41.42
N TRP A 603 -13.21 8.58 -41.11
CA TRP A 603 -11.99 9.36 -41.26
C TRP A 603 -11.82 9.84 -42.70
N THR A 604 -11.42 11.09 -42.92
CA THR A 604 -11.24 11.62 -44.27
C THR A 604 -10.06 11.00 -45.03
N GLY A 605 -9.05 10.49 -44.31
CA GLY A 605 -7.88 9.86 -44.91
C GLY A 605 -8.09 8.44 -45.47
N VAL A 606 -9.24 7.80 -45.21
CA VAL A 606 -9.51 6.44 -45.71
C VAL A 606 -9.43 6.39 -47.23
N HIS A 607 -9.00 5.23 -47.75
CA HIS A 607 -8.66 5.06 -49.17
C HIS A 607 -7.53 6.00 -49.64
N ASP A 608 -6.56 6.26 -48.75
CA ASP A 608 -5.35 7.05 -49.00
C ASP A 608 -5.64 8.53 -49.38
N ASN A 609 -6.75 9.09 -48.91
CA ASN A 609 -7.24 10.46 -49.21
C ASN A 609 -6.80 11.53 -48.19
N TRP A 610 -5.58 11.42 -47.68
CA TRP A 610 -5.04 12.40 -46.72
C TRP A 610 -4.86 13.77 -47.39
N MET A 611 -5.29 14.84 -46.72
CA MET A 611 -5.20 16.21 -47.26
C MET A 611 -3.83 16.81 -46.94
N SER A 612 -3.13 17.34 -47.95
CA SER A 612 -1.88 18.06 -47.72
C SER A 612 -2.11 19.49 -47.22
N ILE A 613 -1.39 19.89 -46.18
CA ILE A 613 -1.28 21.27 -45.67
C ILE A 613 -0.02 21.96 -46.25
N GLY A 614 0.69 21.32 -47.19
CA GLY A 614 1.91 21.84 -47.79
C GLY A 614 3.14 21.78 -46.87
N GLY A 615 4.17 22.53 -47.24
CA GLY A 615 5.46 22.64 -46.55
C GLY A 615 6.52 21.69 -47.10
N PHE A 616 7.78 21.92 -46.71
CA PHE A 616 8.91 21.07 -47.11
C PHE A 616 9.83 20.82 -45.91
N PHE A 617 9.47 19.80 -45.14
CA PHE A 617 10.11 19.42 -43.87
C PHE A 617 10.87 18.09 -44.02
N PRO A 618 11.78 17.74 -43.10
CA PRO A 618 12.44 16.45 -43.16
C PRO A 618 11.41 15.31 -43.04
N ALA A 619 11.46 14.33 -43.94
CA ALA A 619 10.45 13.26 -43.99
C ALA A 619 10.34 12.49 -42.65
N GLY A 620 9.13 12.39 -42.11
CA GLY A 620 8.85 11.71 -40.83
C GLY A 620 9.27 12.50 -39.58
N SER A 621 9.58 13.80 -39.72
CA SER A 621 9.71 14.70 -38.55
C SER A 621 8.42 14.72 -37.73
N THR A 622 8.55 14.96 -36.43
CA THR A 622 7.37 15.19 -35.59
C THR A 622 6.79 16.57 -35.89
N VAL A 623 5.55 16.59 -36.38
CA VAL A 623 4.70 17.79 -36.31
C VAL A 623 3.95 17.75 -35.00
N THR A 624 3.85 18.87 -34.30
CA THR A 624 3.13 18.96 -33.03
C THR A 624 1.89 19.81 -33.22
N ALA A 625 0.74 19.26 -32.85
CA ALA A 625 -0.55 19.89 -32.95
C ALA A 625 -1.12 20.24 -31.57
N VAL A 626 -1.75 21.41 -31.46
CA VAL A 626 -2.44 21.86 -30.25
C VAL A 626 -3.81 22.41 -30.61
N ALA A 627 -4.86 21.96 -29.93
CA ALA A 627 -6.17 22.62 -29.92
C ALA A 627 -6.23 23.59 -28.75
N ARG A 628 -6.15 24.88 -29.04
CA ARG A 628 -6.30 25.93 -28.02
C ARG A 628 -7.76 26.32 -27.76
N MET A 629 -8.64 26.05 -28.74
CA MET A 629 -10.10 26.14 -28.64
C MET A 629 -10.72 25.09 -29.57
N PRO A 630 -11.99 24.72 -29.38
CA PRO A 630 -12.64 23.70 -30.22
C PRO A 630 -12.60 23.93 -31.74
N ASN A 631 -12.51 25.19 -32.17
CA ASN A 631 -12.50 25.62 -33.57
C ASN A 631 -11.17 26.26 -33.98
N HIS A 632 -10.07 25.95 -33.26
CA HIS A 632 -8.76 26.47 -33.60
C HIS A 632 -7.65 25.46 -33.32
N LEU A 633 -6.81 25.23 -34.32
CA LEU A 633 -5.66 24.34 -34.26
C LEU A 633 -4.40 25.07 -34.70
N ASP A 634 -3.30 24.80 -34.02
CA ASP A 634 -1.98 25.31 -34.35
C ASP A 634 -1.01 24.14 -34.51
N LEU A 635 -0.18 24.18 -35.56
CA LEU A 635 0.83 23.19 -35.88
C LEU A 635 2.23 23.79 -35.80
N PHE A 636 3.18 22.99 -35.34
CA PHE A 636 4.59 23.36 -35.21
C PHE A 636 5.52 22.25 -35.70
N VAL A 637 6.58 22.60 -36.43
CA VAL A 637 7.56 21.65 -36.96
C VAL A 637 8.91 22.32 -37.21
N VAL A 638 10.01 21.60 -37.00
CA VAL A 638 11.37 22.07 -37.35
C VAL A 638 11.66 21.81 -38.83
N GLY A 639 12.06 22.86 -39.54
CA GLY A 639 12.44 22.86 -40.95
C GLY A 639 13.78 22.20 -41.25
N ASN A 640 14.04 21.97 -42.54
CA ASN A 640 15.34 21.51 -43.03
C ASN A 640 16.47 22.52 -42.74
N ASP A 641 16.14 23.79 -42.50
CA ASP A 641 17.05 24.88 -42.12
C ASP A 641 17.19 25.05 -40.59
N GLY A 642 16.57 24.18 -39.80
CA GLY A 642 16.59 24.24 -38.34
C GLY A 642 15.63 25.27 -37.72
N ARG A 643 14.86 26.02 -38.52
CA ARG A 643 13.85 26.97 -37.99
C ARG A 643 12.59 26.24 -37.57
N VAL A 644 11.91 26.76 -36.54
CA VAL A 644 10.55 26.34 -36.21
C VAL A 644 9.57 27.08 -37.12
N TYR A 645 8.65 26.33 -37.73
CA TYR A 645 7.56 26.84 -38.56
C TYR A 645 6.21 26.58 -37.91
N THR A 646 5.22 27.42 -38.25
CA THR A 646 3.83 27.26 -37.82
C THR A 646 2.84 27.36 -38.98
N SER A 647 1.72 26.63 -38.82
CA SER A 647 0.52 26.72 -39.63
C SER A 647 -0.69 26.62 -38.70
N TRP A 648 -1.74 27.37 -38.96
CA TRP A 648 -2.93 27.41 -38.11
C TRP A 648 -4.20 27.23 -38.93
N TRP A 649 -5.24 26.76 -38.26
CA TRP A 649 -6.57 26.58 -38.80
C TRP A 649 -7.61 27.17 -37.87
N HIS A 650 -8.62 27.76 -38.48
CA HIS A 650 -9.86 28.11 -37.80
C HIS A 650 -11.05 27.74 -38.68
N GLU A 651 -12.16 27.43 -38.04
CA GLU A 651 -13.40 27.08 -38.72
C GLU A 651 -13.79 28.15 -39.77
N GLY A 652 -14.19 27.68 -40.96
CA GLY A 652 -14.54 28.54 -42.10
C GLY A 652 -13.35 28.96 -42.98
N SER A 653 -12.12 28.61 -42.62
CA SER A 653 -10.91 28.93 -43.40
C SER A 653 -10.11 27.70 -43.79
N ALA A 654 -9.34 27.86 -44.87
CA ALA A 654 -8.26 26.92 -45.21
C ALA A 654 -7.12 27.03 -44.19
N TRP A 655 -6.33 25.96 -44.06
CA TRP A 655 -5.07 26.00 -43.31
C TRP A 655 -4.13 27.08 -43.87
N SER A 656 -3.48 27.85 -42.99
CA SER A 656 -2.59 28.93 -43.41
C SER A 656 -1.38 28.45 -44.22
N GLY A 657 -0.91 27.23 -43.96
CA GLY A 657 0.24 26.61 -44.62
C GLY A 657 -0.01 26.10 -46.05
N ILE A 658 -1.26 26.07 -46.53
CA ILE A 658 -1.57 25.58 -47.89
C ILE A 658 -0.78 26.35 -48.94
N ASN A 659 -0.40 25.65 -50.01
CA ASN A 659 0.51 26.13 -51.06
C ASN A 659 1.90 26.50 -50.49
N ASP A 660 2.38 25.68 -49.56
CA ASP A 660 3.72 25.78 -48.95
C ASP A 660 3.96 27.12 -48.20
N ASN A 661 2.90 27.78 -47.72
CA ASN A 661 2.93 29.08 -47.03
C ASN A 661 3.12 28.95 -45.50
N TRP A 662 3.90 27.98 -45.05
CA TRP A 662 4.21 27.82 -43.63
C TRP A 662 5.02 29.01 -43.12
N ARG A 663 4.60 29.57 -41.98
CA ARG A 663 5.21 30.79 -41.44
C ARG A 663 6.39 30.45 -40.54
N PRO A 664 7.60 31.01 -40.77
CA PRO A 664 8.71 30.80 -39.84
C PRO A 664 8.47 31.58 -38.54
N ILE A 665 8.59 30.90 -37.41
CA ILE A 665 8.76 31.53 -36.09
C ILE A 665 10.24 31.89 -35.89
N GLY A 666 11.17 31.09 -36.41
CA GLY A 666 12.62 31.34 -36.35
C GLY A 666 13.38 30.31 -35.50
N GLY A 667 14.61 30.65 -35.13
CA GLY A 667 15.54 29.83 -34.36
C GLY A 667 16.45 28.96 -35.22
N PHE A 668 17.43 28.29 -34.59
CA PHE A 668 18.33 27.36 -35.26
C PHE A 668 18.54 26.12 -34.39
N PHE A 669 17.68 25.13 -34.60
CA PHE A 669 17.57 23.90 -33.82
C PHE A 669 18.05 22.68 -34.61
N PRO A 670 18.37 21.56 -33.94
CA PRO A 670 18.70 20.32 -34.63
C PRO A 670 17.57 19.90 -35.58
N VAL A 671 17.92 19.53 -36.81
CA VAL A 671 16.95 19.01 -37.79
C VAL A 671 16.27 17.76 -37.21
N ARG A 672 14.94 17.66 -37.36
CA ARG A 672 14.06 16.64 -36.74
C ARG A 672 13.88 16.73 -35.21
N ALA A 673 14.43 17.74 -34.52
CA ALA A 673 14.10 17.96 -33.12
C ALA A 673 12.58 18.12 -32.93
N GLN A 674 12.05 17.58 -31.84
CA GLN A 674 10.64 17.73 -31.50
C GLN A 674 10.41 19.11 -30.88
N VAL A 675 9.45 19.86 -31.42
CA VAL A 675 8.90 21.06 -30.77
C VAL A 675 7.78 20.59 -29.85
N THR A 676 7.85 20.88 -28.56
CA THR A 676 6.73 20.63 -27.66
C THR A 676 5.94 21.92 -27.48
N ALA A 677 4.62 21.83 -27.57
CA ALA A 677 3.72 22.98 -27.52
C ALA A 677 2.63 22.76 -26.48
N VAL A 678 2.30 23.80 -25.73
CA VAL A 678 1.24 23.77 -24.72
C VAL A 678 0.36 25.01 -24.84
N ALA A 679 -0.96 24.83 -24.77
CA ALA A 679 -1.92 25.91 -24.58
C ALA A 679 -2.27 26.02 -23.11
N ARG A 680 -1.82 27.08 -22.45
CA ARG A 680 -2.14 27.35 -21.04
C ARG A 680 -3.45 28.13 -20.87
N THR A 681 -3.84 28.87 -21.91
CA THR A 681 -5.18 29.43 -22.07
C THR A 681 -5.55 29.42 -23.55
N PRO A 682 -6.82 29.62 -23.91
CA PRO A 682 -7.20 29.76 -25.31
C PRO A 682 -6.48 30.87 -26.11
N ASP A 683 -5.94 31.88 -25.41
CA ASP A 683 -5.27 33.04 -25.97
C ASP A 683 -3.74 33.03 -25.74
N HIS A 684 -3.17 31.92 -25.24
CA HIS A 684 -1.73 31.80 -24.98
C HIS A 684 -1.18 30.42 -25.34
N LEU A 685 -0.06 30.42 -26.07
CA LEU A 685 0.70 29.22 -26.43
C LEU A 685 2.17 29.39 -26.05
N ASP A 686 2.79 28.31 -25.62
CA ASP A 686 4.22 28.25 -25.31
C ASP A 686 4.85 27.06 -26.02
N LEU A 687 5.99 27.30 -26.67
CA LEU A 687 6.78 26.31 -27.42
C LEU A 687 8.11 26.08 -26.71
N PHE A 688 8.60 24.85 -26.79
CA PHE A 688 9.87 24.44 -26.19
C PHE A 688 10.64 23.51 -27.13
N VAL A 689 11.95 23.72 -27.25
CA VAL A 689 12.86 22.91 -28.09
C VAL A 689 14.23 22.80 -27.44
N THR A 690 14.83 21.61 -27.47
CA THR A 690 16.23 21.41 -27.08
C THR A 690 17.17 21.82 -28.21
N GLY A 691 18.02 22.81 -27.95
CA GLY A 691 18.94 23.44 -28.89
C GLY A 691 20.14 22.58 -29.28
N ASN A 692 20.88 23.07 -30.30
CA ASN A 692 22.14 22.47 -30.75
C ASN A 692 23.23 22.49 -29.67
N ASP A 693 23.15 23.43 -28.72
CA ASP A 693 24.04 23.59 -27.57
C ASP A 693 23.55 22.83 -26.32
N GLY A 694 22.47 22.06 -26.43
CA GLY A 694 21.86 21.32 -25.32
C GLY A 694 20.99 22.15 -24.38
N ARG A 695 20.86 23.47 -24.58
CA ARG A 695 19.94 24.30 -23.79
C ARG A 695 18.51 24.10 -24.26
N ILE A 696 17.55 24.23 -23.35
CA ILE A 696 16.15 24.32 -23.74
C ILE A 696 15.81 25.78 -24.02
N TYR A 697 15.12 26.01 -25.14
CA TYR A 697 14.65 27.32 -25.56
C TYR A 697 13.13 27.36 -25.53
N THR A 698 12.57 28.53 -25.23
CA THR A 698 11.13 28.81 -25.27
C THR A 698 10.79 29.98 -26.19
N SER A 699 9.61 29.91 -26.80
CA SER A 699 8.95 31.00 -27.53
C SER A 699 7.47 30.96 -27.20
N TRP A 700 6.85 32.11 -27.01
CA TRP A 700 5.45 32.20 -26.59
C TRP A 700 4.68 33.12 -27.51
N TRP A 701 3.38 32.85 -27.61
CA TRP A 701 2.42 33.66 -28.33
C TRP A 701 1.27 34.05 -27.39
N HIS A 702 0.75 35.25 -27.60
CA HIS A 702 -0.46 35.72 -26.96
C HIS A 702 -1.33 36.46 -27.97
N ARG A 703 -2.64 36.42 -27.77
CA ARG A 703 -3.57 37.14 -28.64
C ARG A 703 -3.27 38.64 -28.64
N GLY A 704 -3.14 39.21 -29.84
CA GLY A 704 -2.80 40.62 -30.04
C GLY A 704 -1.30 40.90 -30.14
N GLY A 705 -0.45 39.92 -29.86
CA GLY A 705 0.98 39.93 -30.11
C GLY A 705 1.39 38.95 -31.21
N ASP A 706 2.67 39.02 -31.59
CA ASP A 706 3.32 38.01 -32.43
C ASP A 706 4.12 37.02 -31.57
N TRP A 707 4.66 35.97 -32.18
CA TRP A 707 5.56 35.04 -31.49
C TRP A 707 6.81 35.75 -30.96
N SER A 708 7.19 35.48 -29.71
CA SER A 708 8.40 36.09 -29.11
C SER A 708 9.69 35.65 -29.82
N GLY A 709 9.71 34.46 -30.41
CA GLY A 709 10.85 33.91 -31.14
C GLY A 709 11.11 34.46 -32.55
N ILE A 710 10.26 35.36 -33.06
CA ILE A 710 10.43 35.96 -34.40
C ILE A 710 11.81 36.60 -34.56
N ASN A 711 12.37 36.47 -35.76
CA ASN A 711 13.73 36.90 -36.12
C ASN A 711 14.80 36.21 -35.25
N ASP A 712 14.61 34.92 -35.02
CA ASP A 712 15.55 34.04 -34.30
C ASP A 712 15.77 34.44 -32.82
N ASN A 713 14.80 35.14 -32.20
CA ASN A 713 14.85 35.63 -30.81
C ASN A 713 14.29 34.63 -29.78
N TRP A 714 14.56 33.33 -29.96
CA TRP A 714 14.15 32.31 -29.00
C TRP A 714 14.88 32.48 -27.67
N ARG A 715 14.15 32.35 -26.56
CA ARG A 715 14.69 32.61 -25.22
C ARG A 715 15.24 31.33 -24.58
N PRO A 716 16.51 31.27 -24.16
CA PRO A 716 17.02 30.12 -23.42
C PRO A 716 16.48 30.10 -21.99
N ILE A 717 16.12 28.91 -21.50
CA ILE A 717 15.76 28.64 -20.09
C ILE A 717 16.82 27.76 -19.39
N GLY A 718 18.03 27.72 -19.96
CA GLY A 718 19.20 27.02 -19.42
C GLY A 718 19.24 25.52 -19.73
N GLY A 719 20.18 24.83 -19.07
CA GLY A 719 20.38 23.39 -19.11
C GLY A 719 21.48 22.93 -20.08
N PHE A 720 21.93 21.69 -19.91
CA PHE A 720 22.88 21.03 -20.81
C PHE A 720 22.45 19.58 -21.05
N PHE A 721 21.55 19.41 -22.00
CA PHE A 721 20.90 18.14 -22.34
C PHE A 721 21.38 17.63 -23.71
N PRO A 722 21.10 16.36 -24.07
CA PRO A 722 21.45 15.87 -25.40
C PRO A 722 20.81 16.75 -26.49
N PRO A 723 21.57 17.21 -27.50
CA PRO A 723 21.03 18.08 -28.54
C PRO A 723 19.80 17.48 -29.22
N GLY A 724 18.70 18.24 -29.26
CA GLY A 724 17.45 17.79 -29.86
C GLY A 724 16.68 16.73 -29.06
N ALA A 725 17.07 16.48 -27.80
CA ALA A 725 16.35 15.56 -26.92
C ALA A 725 14.86 15.94 -26.83
N PRO A 726 13.94 14.96 -26.93
CA PRO A 726 12.53 15.20 -26.67
C PRO A 726 12.33 15.61 -25.21
N LEU A 727 11.43 16.56 -25.00
CA LEU A 727 11.01 17.04 -23.69
C LEU A 727 9.48 17.02 -23.61
N SER A 728 8.94 16.99 -22.40
CA SER A 728 7.51 17.10 -22.16
C SER A 728 7.21 18.34 -21.35
N VAL A 729 6.08 18.98 -21.65
CA VAL A 729 5.63 20.22 -21.02
C VAL A 729 4.15 20.11 -20.74
N LEU A 730 3.73 20.60 -19.60
CA LEU A 730 2.33 20.67 -19.21
C LEU A 730 2.03 22.02 -18.57
N ALA A 731 0.75 22.42 -18.64
CA ALA A 731 0.20 23.54 -17.91
C ALA A 731 -0.71 23.00 -16.81
N ARG A 732 -0.32 23.18 -15.54
CA ARG A 732 -1.17 22.80 -14.40
C ARG A 732 -2.28 23.80 -14.14
N MET A 733 -1.96 25.05 -14.41
CA MET A 733 -2.85 26.20 -14.30
C MET A 733 -2.47 27.19 -15.41
N PRO A 734 -3.35 28.13 -15.78
CA PRO A 734 -3.04 29.18 -16.77
C PRO A 734 -1.74 29.97 -16.55
N ASN A 735 -1.30 30.05 -15.30
CA ASN A 735 -0.15 30.79 -14.81
C ASN A 735 0.99 29.88 -14.29
N HIS A 736 0.97 28.58 -14.62
CA HIS A 736 1.96 27.61 -14.18
C HIS A 736 2.31 26.61 -15.29
N LEU A 737 3.60 26.50 -15.63
CA LEU A 737 4.14 25.48 -16.53
C LEU A 737 5.23 24.65 -15.86
N ASP A 738 5.30 23.37 -16.20
CA ASP A 738 6.40 22.48 -15.81
C ASP A 738 6.97 21.79 -17.07
N VAL A 739 8.30 21.74 -17.17
CA VAL A 739 9.06 21.17 -18.28
C VAL A 739 9.94 20.05 -17.76
N PHE A 740 9.98 18.92 -18.47
CA PHE A 740 10.76 17.74 -18.11
C PHE A 740 11.61 17.25 -19.26
N VAL A 741 12.85 16.83 -18.96
CA VAL A 741 13.79 16.30 -19.95
C VAL A 741 14.72 15.26 -19.31
N THR A 742 15.10 14.23 -20.09
CA THR A 742 16.12 13.26 -19.67
C THR A 742 17.51 13.76 -20.04
N GLY A 743 18.38 13.90 -19.05
CA GLY A 743 19.72 14.47 -19.20
C GLY A 743 20.77 13.53 -19.79
N ASN A 744 21.97 14.09 -19.99
CA ASN A 744 23.14 13.36 -20.49
C ASN A 744 23.62 12.26 -19.53
N ASP A 745 23.31 12.40 -18.24
CA ASP A 745 23.61 11.45 -17.16
C ASP A 745 22.48 10.43 -16.92
N GLY A 746 21.42 10.48 -17.74
CA GLY A 746 20.26 9.60 -17.60
C GLY A 746 19.23 10.03 -16.54
N ARG A 747 19.49 11.10 -15.78
CA ARG A 747 18.53 11.63 -14.80
C ARG A 747 17.44 12.42 -15.49
N VAL A 748 16.24 12.42 -14.91
CA VAL A 748 15.17 13.33 -15.34
C VAL A 748 15.31 14.64 -14.59
N TYR A 749 15.26 15.73 -15.34
CA TYR A 749 15.31 17.09 -14.81
C TYR A 749 13.98 17.80 -15.05
N THR A 750 13.62 18.67 -14.12
CA THR A 750 12.47 19.57 -14.22
C THR A 750 12.88 21.04 -14.08
N SER A 751 12.17 21.90 -14.80
CA SER A 751 12.13 23.34 -14.60
C SER A 751 10.67 23.79 -14.65
N TRP A 752 10.32 24.78 -13.84
CA TRP A 752 8.95 25.28 -13.78
C TRP A 752 8.93 26.80 -13.90
N TRP A 753 7.76 27.33 -14.26
CA TRP A 753 7.49 28.75 -14.38
C TRP A 753 6.17 29.10 -13.70
N HIS A 754 6.19 30.22 -12.99
CA HIS A 754 4.99 30.87 -12.47
C HIS A 754 4.93 32.31 -12.93
N GLU A 755 3.72 32.82 -13.17
CA GLU A 755 3.52 34.22 -13.46
C GLU A 755 4.15 35.14 -12.40
N GLY A 756 4.87 36.17 -12.85
CA GLY A 756 5.62 37.08 -11.99
C GLY A 756 7.03 36.62 -11.62
N THR A 757 7.42 35.39 -11.99
CA THR A 757 8.78 34.85 -11.79
C THR A 757 9.41 34.46 -13.13
N ASP A 758 10.73 34.26 -13.11
CA ASP A 758 11.44 33.63 -14.22
C ASP A 758 11.43 32.10 -14.07
N TRP A 759 11.78 31.38 -15.13
CA TRP A 759 11.95 29.93 -15.13
C TRP A 759 13.00 29.50 -14.11
N SER A 760 12.70 28.47 -13.32
CA SER A 760 13.61 27.97 -12.29
C SER A 760 14.95 27.45 -12.85
N GLY A 761 14.96 26.95 -14.09
CA GLY A 761 16.15 26.42 -14.77
C GLY A 761 17.10 27.46 -15.36
N VAL A 762 16.76 28.76 -15.32
CA VAL A 762 17.64 29.83 -15.83
C VAL A 762 18.98 29.81 -15.09
N ALA A 763 20.05 30.17 -15.81
CA ALA A 763 21.43 30.02 -15.36
C ALA A 763 21.80 28.56 -15.03
N ASP A 764 21.22 27.62 -15.78
CA ASP A 764 21.50 26.18 -15.73
C ASP A 764 21.12 25.52 -14.39
N ASN A 765 20.17 26.11 -13.66
CA ASN A 765 19.67 25.63 -12.35
C ASN A 765 18.54 24.59 -12.45
N TRP A 766 18.65 23.67 -13.41
CA TRP A 766 17.65 22.61 -13.59
C TRP A 766 17.67 21.64 -12.41
N ARG A 767 16.48 21.25 -11.96
CA ARG A 767 16.34 20.39 -10.78
C ARG A 767 16.24 18.93 -11.20
N SER A 768 17.17 18.09 -10.73
CA SER A 768 17.04 16.64 -10.88
C SER A 768 15.91 16.10 -10.01
N ILE A 769 15.08 15.23 -10.58
CA ILE A 769 14.08 14.42 -9.87
C ILE A 769 14.48 12.94 -9.83
N GLY A 770 15.78 12.66 -10.03
CA GLY A 770 16.38 11.33 -9.96
C GLY A 770 16.22 10.49 -11.23
N GLY A 771 16.56 9.20 -11.11
CA GLY A 771 16.43 8.18 -12.14
C GLY A 771 17.73 7.93 -12.92
N ILE A 772 17.88 6.75 -13.52
CA ILE A 772 19.03 6.40 -14.38
C ILE A 772 18.48 5.74 -15.64
N PHE A 773 18.12 6.56 -16.61
CA PHE A 773 17.50 6.16 -17.87
C PHE A 773 18.45 6.37 -19.07
N PRO A 774 18.10 5.89 -20.28
CA PRO A 774 18.90 6.21 -21.46
C PRO A 774 19.01 7.72 -21.65
N ALA A 775 20.19 8.23 -21.98
CA ALA A 775 20.39 9.66 -22.17
C ALA A 775 19.46 10.21 -23.27
N GLY A 776 18.69 11.26 -22.94
CA GLY A 776 17.72 11.84 -23.88
C GLY A 776 16.53 10.93 -24.19
N ALA A 777 16.24 9.92 -23.35
CA ALA A 777 15.05 9.09 -23.49
C ALA A 777 13.78 9.94 -23.55
N SER A 778 12.83 9.50 -24.39
CA SER A 778 11.50 10.08 -24.45
C SER A 778 10.80 9.86 -23.12
N LEU A 779 10.16 10.91 -22.61
CA LEU A 779 9.33 10.85 -21.42
C LEU A 779 7.91 11.35 -21.75
N SER A 780 6.95 10.88 -20.97
CA SER A 780 5.56 11.35 -21.04
C SER A 780 5.18 11.93 -19.69
N THR A 781 4.44 13.03 -19.71
CA THR A 781 3.97 13.67 -18.48
C THR A 781 2.50 13.95 -18.57
N VAL A 782 1.82 13.83 -17.43
CA VAL A 782 0.41 14.10 -17.33
C VAL A 782 0.11 14.88 -16.06
N CYS A 783 -0.84 15.81 -16.19
CA CYS A 783 -1.39 16.57 -15.09
C CYS A 783 -2.82 16.06 -14.85
N ARG A 784 -3.05 15.37 -13.73
CA ARG A 784 -4.38 14.86 -13.36
C ARG A 784 -5.24 15.91 -12.69
N THR A 785 -4.60 16.73 -11.87
CA THR A 785 -5.17 17.91 -11.23
C THR A 785 -4.09 18.98 -11.20
N SER A 786 -4.44 20.22 -10.86
CA SER A 786 -3.45 21.27 -10.64
C SER A 786 -2.41 20.96 -9.55
N HIS A 787 -2.67 19.94 -8.73
CA HIS A 787 -1.85 19.51 -7.59
C HIS A 787 -1.24 18.12 -7.78
N ASN A 788 -1.44 17.46 -8.93
CA ASN A 788 -0.93 16.11 -9.18
C ASN A 788 -0.31 15.98 -10.56
N LEU A 789 0.99 15.67 -10.59
CA LEU A 789 1.75 15.39 -11.79
C LEU A 789 2.32 13.98 -11.75
N ASP A 790 2.39 13.34 -12.92
CA ASP A 790 3.05 12.06 -13.09
C ASP A 790 3.94 12.11 -14.33
N VAL A 791 5.16 11.56 -14.20
CA VAL A 791 6.17 11.46 -15.25
C VAL A 791 6.48 9.99 -15.48
N PHE A 792 6.59 9.59 -16.75
CA PHE A 792 6.81 8.22 -17.17
C PHE A 792 8.00 8.12 -18.13
N VAL A 793 8.87 7.13 -17.91
CA VAL A 793 10.06 6.88 -18.75
C VAL A 793 10.27 5.37 -18.91
N CYS A 794 10.64 4.93 -20.12
CA CYS A 794 11.11 3.56 -20.35
C CYS A 794 12.62 3.47 -20.07
N GLY A 795 13.02 2.58 -19.16
CA GLY A 795 14.38 2.47 -18.64
C GLY A 795 15.36 1.71 -19.52
N ASN A 796 16.59 1.61 -19.00
CA ASN A 796 17.68 0.84 -19.63
C ASN A 796 17.38 -0.67 -19.67
N ASP A 797 16.60 -1.16 -18.72
CA ASP A 797 16.15 -2.54 -18.57
C ASP A 797 14.85 -2.84 -19.34
N GLY A 798 14.29 -1.85 -20.03
CA GLY A 798 13.03 -1.98 -20.77
C GLY A 798 11.77 -1.85 -19.91
N ARG A 799 11.89 -1.64 -18.59
CA ARG A 799 10.73 -1.40 -17.71
C ARG A 799 10.24 0.03 -17.84
N VAL A 800 8.94 0.25 -17.70
CA VAL A 800 8.38 1.60 -17.54
C VAL A 800 8.44 1.99 -16.08
N TYR A 801 8.94 3.19 -15.81
CA TYR A 801 9.04 3.79 -14.49
C TYR A 801 8.12 5.00 -14.38
N THR A 802 7.68 5.29 -13.16
CA THR A 802 6.94 6.50 -12.81
C THR A 802 7.55 7.24 -11.64
N SER A 803 7.48 8.57 -11.70
CA SER A 803 7.60 9.46 -10.55
C SER A 803 6.41 10.41 -10.55
N TRP A 804 5.90 10.73 -9.37
CA TRP A 804 4.76 11.60 -9.19
C TRP A 804 5.06 12.70 -8.18
N TRP A 805 4.36 13.81 -8.32
CA TRP A 805 4.38 14.93 -7.40
C TRP A 805 2.95 15.25 -6.96
N SER A 806 2.79 15.48 -5.65
CA SER A 806 1.54 15.92 -5.05
C SER A 806 1.80 17.13 -4.15
N GLU A 807 1.03 18.19 -4.33
CA GLU A 807 1.04 19.32 -3.39
C GLU A 807 0.31 18.91 -2.09
N PRO A 808 0.91 19.14 -0.90
CA PRO A 808 0.34 18.78 0.39
C PRO A 808 -0.83 19.68 0.83
#